data_AF-A0A934K288-F1
#
_entry.id   AF-A0A934K288-F1
#
_cell.length_a   1.000
_cell.length_b   1.000
_cell.length_c   1.000
_cell.angle_alpha   90.00
_cell.angle_beta   90.00
_cell.angle_gamma   90.00
#
_symmetry.space_group_name_H-M   'P 1'
#
loop_
_entity.id
_entity.type
_entity.pdbx_description
1 polymer ?
#
loop_
_entity_poly.entity_id
_entity_poly.type
_entity_poly.pdbx_seq_one_letter_code
_entity_poly.pdbx_strand_id
1 'polypeptide(L)'
;MSGLPAQLTSFVGRTEELVRARRMASRSRLLTLTGSGGCGKTRLAVELGAALEREVGDLVFFCDLTAAGEGAAVGAVVAEAVGAAGRAPEELADRLRSRRAVLLLDNCEHVLLAAAELTGRLLHDSADLRVIATSREPLGIPGEITMRVGPLPLPGPLDRAPDRLLESAAVRLLVDRALLNDPDFELTAANGAAVAQACSRLDGIPLAIELAAAQLNAMTVETLVAGLDDRFRLLVSGPGRPPRQRTLEAAVDWSFALLSPEQRTVFARISVLAGSFSVDTARRVANAGLAGAPDALPILAGLVERSMLDLDRMGGGYRMPETLREYGQAVLRRSGEAVQVLAEAAEEADSRGAHWSALTLLQAALAQTTQEDVARRELLDKLAWQAECAGSYRVGVEALQALDELLTDGSELAARATVQLRLSSFLPMASGDLEAAEAAARLALDLYQAAGEHGRVRAVAVQLAWARGYGGDPSSQARAAREVAAEAQSVGDRVVLRNSLGAIGAACVPLGDLEEGVAALEEGLRIATEDGDRVQSQWFGALLALADGLRGQLTRARARLDRVPAMDQPSSLSLEVSTFLHHLAGNHRAVLREVEENASSVSAFHVRGIWILGLAAAAAAELGEAATARGFVARVQALGADRDFFYQSRASRWMSGVASWCAGEDERARDQLRGAAHALLDMGVRPLAALAFRDLADLALQLGDADEAGSALARLEGIARELPFPLVSALASPDALESAAELGRLGYHGLRARRLEQGGLVEEAAAAYSELGCDWRADRALAGLSRAGGAPPSPAARTLGRTVLLETATMSELEELAGSVTTARYRAGQLVHRRGEDARTLEVVESGRVRLAIASAAGVRVLGEAGPGELFGERALLAGELRATDALAVEDSRVIRLDPARVLRFMEGRPAIAERAVALLRTRTRQESALTGEPEPADAAGRLLAAVQQVGTAHGRTGSAYEILPVYLEEQGARLLRPLRHASLQIPAAEGVPAAVVGAALARMGVRAEIVHSTSWRYEGDRLVLTYLAILPRALEADGFETVSVARAELARGTAREAPSAIDVSQVLEHGLRHLSWLSRDDPAIREQLSGSWLAFVDRYQPEPFRAL
;
A
#
# COMPACT_ATOMS: atom_id res chain seq x y z
N MET A 1 -36.24 -11.61 48.94
CA MET A 1 -34.88 -11.51 48.39
C MET A 1 -34.90 -12.25 47.07
N SER A 2 -34.58 -11.58 45.97
CA SER A 2 -34.62 -12.18 44.64
C SER A 2 -33.63 -13.34 44.55
N GLY A 3 -34.01 -14.44 43.89
CA GLY A 3 -33.14 -15.60 43.69
C GLY A 3 -32.14 -15.44 42.55
N LEU A 4 -31.98 -14.23 42.01
CA LEU A 4 -31.16 -13.96 40.83
C LEU A 4 -29.70 -13.69 41.20
N PRO A 5 -28.72 -14.17 40.40
CA PRO A 5 -27.31 -13.90 40.64
C PRO A 5 -26.99 -12.41 40.47
N ALA A 6 -26.23 -11.84 41.42
CA ALA A 6 -25.79 -10.44 41.37
C ALA A 6 -24.88 -10.18 40.17
N GLN A 7 -25.14 -9.08 39.45
CA GLN A 7 -24.37 -8.69 38.27
C GLN A 7 -23.39 -7.57 38.62
N LEU A 8 -22.09 -7.86 38.54
CA LEU A 8 -21.01 -6.92 38.91
C LEU A 8 -20.48 -6.09 37.74
N THR A 9 -20.99 -6.34 36.54
CA THR A 9 -20.56 -5.68 35.30
C THR A 9 -21.76 -5.15 34.53
N SER A 10 -21.55 -4.14 33.70
CA SER A 10 -22.62 -3.48 32.91
C SER A 10 -23.25 -4.45 31.88
N PHE A 11 -24.50 -4.18 31.51
CA PHE A 11 -25.21 -4.92 30.45
C PHE A 11 -25.14 -4.14 29.13
N VAL A 12 -24.30 -4.59 28.20
CA VAL A 12 -23.97 -3.83 26.98
C VAL A 12 -24.68 -4.38 25.76
N GLY A 13 -25.29 -3.48 24.98
CA GLY A 13 -25.61 -3.71 23.57
C GLY A 13 -26.75 -4.70 23.27
N ARG A 14 -27.60 -5.02 24.26
CA ARG A 14 -28.68 -6.01 24.13
C ARG A 14 -30.07 -5.55 24.57
N THR A 15 -30.29 -4.24 24.52
CA THR A 15 -31.54 -3.62 24.95
C THR A 15 -32.71 -4.05 24.07
N GLU A 16 -32.50 -4.18 22.76
CA GLU A 16 -33.55 -4.60 21.82
C GLU A 16 -33.92 -6.07 22.00
N GLU A 17 -32.93 -6.95 22.19
CA GLU A 17 -33.17 -8.36 22.49
C GLU A 17 -33.92 -8.51 23.81
N LEU A 18 -33.60 -7.72 24.84
CA LEU A 18 -34.31 -7.74 26.10
C LEU A 18 -35.78 -7.33 25.92
N VAL A 19 -36.05 -6.27 25.15
CA VAL A 19 -37.42 -5.84 24.81
C VAL A 19 -38.17 -6.94 24.05
N ARG A 20 -37.52 -7.56 23.07
CA ARG A 20 -38.09 -8.66 22.28
C ARG A 20 -38.39 -9.89 23.14
N ALA A 21 -37.45 -10.30 23.99
CA ALA A 21 -37.61 -11.43 24.89
C ALA A 21 -38.74 -11.18 25.88
N ARG A 22 -38.85 -9.98 26.44
CA ARG A 22 -39.97 -9.57 27.30
C ARG A 22 -41.32 -9.66 26.57
N ARG A 23 -41.39 -9.19 25.32
CA ARG A 23 -42.60 -9.32 24.49
C ARG A 23 -42.96 -10.78 24.24
N MET A 24 -41.99 -11.65 23.98
CA MET A 24 -42.21 -13.07 23.74
C MET A 24 -42.66 -13.79 25.02
N ALA A 25 -42.01 -13.52 26.15
CA ALA A 25 -42.38 -14.01 27.48
C ALA A 25 -43.76 -13.51 27.96
N SER A 26 -44.28 -12.41 27.41
CA SER A 26 -45.65 -11.95 27.67
C SER A 26 -46.71 -12.72 26.87
N ARG A 27 -46.32 -13.37 25.77
CA ARG A 27 -47.21 -14.07 24.82
C ARG A 27 -47.23 -15.59 25.00
N SER A 28 -46.18 -16.15 25.59
CA SER A 28 -46.12 -17.57 25.97
C SER A 28 -45.61 -17.72 27.40
N ARG A 29 -46.03 -18.81 28.04
CA ARG A 29 -45.55 -19.23 29.35
C ARG A 29 -44.21 -19.94 29.30
N LEU A 30 -43.72 -20.29 28.11
CA LEU A 30 -42.40 -20.89 27.91
C LEU A 30 -41.62 -20.14 26.82
N LEU A 31 -40.49 -19.56 27.23
CA LEU A 31 -39.52 -18.93 26.34
C LEU A 31 -38.17 -19.64 26.48
N THR A 32 -37.64 -20.19 25.39
CA THR A 32 -36.28 -20.74 25.37
C THR A 32 -35.35 -19.82 24.59
N LEU A 33 -34.33 -19.29 25.27
CA LEU A 33 -33.24 -18.55 24.65
C LEU A 33 -32.23 -19.56 24.10
N THR A 34 -32.10 -19.63 22.77
CA THR A 34 -31.14 -20.53 22.08
C THR A 34 -29.95 -19.77 21.53
N GLY A 35 -28.81 -20.44 21.31
CA GLY A 35 -27.61 -19.80 20.77
C GLY A 35 -26.32 -20.50 21.18
N SER A 36 -25.19 -20.09 20.60
CA SER A 36 -23.88 -20.70 20.83
C SER A 36 -23.35 -20.47 22.27
N GLY A 37 -22.31 -21.22 22.64
CA GLY A 37 -21.59 -21.00 23.90
C GLY A 37 -21.00 -19.58 23.95
N GLY A 38 -21.12 -18.90 25.09
CA GLY A 38 -20.53 -17.56 25.25
C GLY A 38 -21.30 -16.41 24.59
N CYS A 39 -22.44 -16.66 23.91
CA CYS A 39 -23.26 -15.60 23.31
C CYS A 39 -24.13 -14.81 24.30
N GLY A 40 -23.97 -15.01 25.63
CA GLY A 40 -24.67 -14.20 26.64
C GLY A 40 -26.13 -14.58 26.93
N LYS A 41 -26.58 -15.81 26.63
CA LYS A 41 -27.95 -16.29 26.94
C LYS A 41 -28.30 -16.15 28.42
N THR A 42 -27.43 -16.65 29.29
CA THR A 42 -27.60 -16.58 30.76
C THR A 42 -27.72 -15.14 31.23
N ARG A 43 -26.86 -14.25 30.71
CA ARG A 43 -26.93 -12.82 31.07
C ARG A 43 -28.25 -12.20 30.62
N LEU A 44 -28.68 -12.45 29.38
CA LEU A 44 -29.97 -11.97 28.89
C LEU A 44 -31.16 -12.55 29.70
N ALA A 45 -31.11 -13.82 30.09
CA ALA A 45 -32.13 -14.46 30.91
C ALA A 45 -32.23 -13.82 32.29
N VAL A 46 -31.09 -13.55 32.95
CA VAL A 46 -31.06 -12.90 34.27
C VAL A 46 -31.58 -11.46 34.19
N GLU A 47 -31.20 -10.68 33.17
CA GLU A 47 -31.73 -9.33 32.97
C GLU A 47 -33.23 -9.34 32.66
N LEU A 48 -33.71 -10.33 31.90
CA LEU A 48 -35.14 -10.54 31.67
C LEU A 48 -35.86 -10.93 32.97
N GLY A 49 -35.26 -11.81 33.77
CA GLY A 49 -35.77 -12.18 35.10
C GLY A 49 -35.92 -10.96 36.00
N ALA A 50 -34.90 -10.10 36.09
CA ALA A 50 -34.94 -8.86 36.86
C ALA A 50 -35.96 -7.86 36.32
N ALA A 51 -36.19 -7.83 35.00
CA ALA A 51 -37.23 -7.01 34.40
C ALA A 51 -38.64 -7.52 34.71
N LEU A 52 -38.84 -8.84 34.72
CA LEU A 52 -40.11 -9.48 35.04
C LEU A 52 -40.42 -9.47 36.53
N GLU A 53 -39.41 -9.57 37.40
CA GLU A 53 -39.57 -9.47 38.86
C GLU A 53 -40.33 -8.19 39.25
N ARG A 54 -40.03 -7.08 38.56
CA ARG A 54 -40.74 -5.80 38.73
C ARG A 54 -42.21 -5.82 38.28
N GLU A 55 -42.63 -6.79 37.46
CA GLU A 55 -44.00 -6.94 36.95
C GLU A 55 -44.85 -7.94 37.74
N VAL A 56 -44.25 -9.08 38.13
CA VAL A 56 -44.97 -10.20 38.78
C VAL A 56 -44.81 -10.23 40.30
N GLY A 57 -43.87 -9.48 40.88
CA GLY A 57 -43.51 -9.51 42.30
C GLY A 57 -42.30 -10.41 42.60
N ASP A 58 -41.95 -10.57 43.88
CA ASP A 58 -40.72 -11.20 44.43
C ASP A 58 -40.58 -12.74 44.20
N LEU A 59 -40.97 -13.29 43.06
CA LEU A 59 -41.01 -14.75 42.82
C LEU A 59 -40.31 -15.18 41.53
N VAL A 60 -39.07 -14.70 41.36
CA VAL A 60 -38.17 -15.16 40.28
C VAL A 60 -37.13 -16.11 40.87
N PHE A 61 -37.07 -17.33 40.32
CA PHE A 61 -36.18 -18.40 40.77
C PHE A 61 -35.17 -18.74 39.67
N PHE A 62 -33.89 -18.76 40.01
CA PHE A 62 -32.81 -19.15 39.11
C PHE A 62 -32.33 -20.56 39.43
N CYS A 63 -32.31 -21.42 38.43
CA CYS A 63 -31.88 -22.82 38.52
C CYS A 63 -30.70 -23.04 37.57
N ASP A 64 -29.48 -23.11 38.12
CA ASP A 64 -28.30 -23.49 37.34
C ASP A 64 -28.26 -25.01 37.17
N LEU A 65 -28.69 -25.50 36.00
CA LEU A 65 -28.76 -26.94 35.77
C LEU A 65 -27.39 -27.58 35.59
N THR A 66 -26.27 -26.83 35.54
CA THR A 66 -24.93 -27.48 35.52
C THR A 66 -24.66 -28.37 36.72
N ALA A 67 -25.35 -28.13 37.84
CA ALA A 67 -25.28 -28.98 39.03
C ALA A 67 -26.01 -30.33 38.85
N ALA A 68 -26.82 -30.48 37.80
CA ALA A 68 -27.56 -31.71 37.51
C ALA A 68 -26.73 -32.65 36.63
N GLY A 69 -26.10 -33.66 37.24
CA GLY A 69 -25.30 -34.66 36.51
C GLY A 69 -26.10 -35.58 35.57
N GLU A 70 -27.24 -36.14 36.03
CA GLU A 70 -28.16 -37.00 35.25
C GLU A 70 -29.63 -36.81 35.70
N GLY A 71 -30.60 -37.21 34.86
CA GLY A 71 -32.00 -36.72 34.81
C GLY A 71 -32.81 -36.61 36.12
N ALA A 72 -32.56 -37.43 37.14
CA ALA A 72 -33.22 -37.29 38.45
C ALA A 72 -32.73 -36.09 39.28
N ALA A 73 -31.64 -35.43 38.87
CA ALA A 73 -31.04 -34.29 39.54
C ALA A 73 -31.70 -32.94 39.20
N VAL A 74 -32.41 -32.84 38.05
CA VAL A 74 -33.06 -31.58 37.63
C VAL A 74 -34.15 -31.16 38.63
N GLY A 75 -35.00 -32.10 39.06
CA GLY A 75 -36.03 -31.84 40.07
C GLY A 75 -35.46 -31.42 41.42
N ALA A 76 -34.28 -31.91 41.79
CA ALA A 76 -33.60 -31.52 43.03
C ALA A 76 -33.08 -30.07 42.97
N VAL A 77 -32.46 -29.67 41.85
CA VAL A 77 -32.00 -28.28 41.64
C VAL A 77 -33.18 -27.30 41.67
N VAL A 78 -34.29 -27.66 41.03
CA VAL A 78 -35.51 -26.83 41.06
C VAL A 78 -36.12 -26.77 42.46
N ALA A 79 -36.18 -27.90 43.19
CA ALA A 79 -36.68 -27.95 44.56
C ALA A 79 -35.90 -27.04 45.51
N GLU A 80 -34.57 -27.06 45.40
CA GLU A 80 -33.69 -26.21 46.17
C GLU A 80 -33.94 -24.73 45.89
N ALA A 81 -34.00 -24.34 44.60
CA ALA A 81 -34.22 -22.96 44.19
C ALA A 81 -35.57 -22.39 44.67
N VAL A 82 -36.64 -23.20 44.63
CA VAL A 82 -38.01 -22.78 45.02
C VAL A 82 -38.33 -23.03 46.51
N GLY A 83 -37.40 -23.64 47.24
CA GLY A 83 -37.55 -24.01 48.65
C GLY A 83 -38.67 -25.05 48.88
N ALA A 84 -38.76 -26.06 48.02
CA ALA A 84 -39.70 -27.17 48.18
C ALA A 84 -39.07 -28.31 49.01
N ALA A 85 -39.89 -29.00 49.81
CA ALA A 85 -39.44 -30.11 50.65
C ALA A 85 -39.17 -31.40 49.85
N GLY A 86 -39.71 -31.47 48.63
CA GLY A 86 -39.61 -32.65 47.78
C GLY A 86 -39.36 -32.27 46.32
N ARG A 87 -38.90 -33.27 45.57
CA ARG A 87 -38.35 -33.14 44.21
C ARG A 87 -39.29 -33.67 43.13
N ALA A 88 -40.44 -34.22 43.52
CA ALA A 88 -41.43 -34.72 42.60
C ALA A 88 -42.12 -33.53 41.89
N PRO A 89 -42.44 -33.63 40.59
CA PRO A 89 -43.12 -32.57 39.86
C PRO A 89 -44.39 -32.07 40.55
N GLU A 90 -45.14 -32.96 41.21
CA GLU A 90 -46.39 -32.65 41.90
C GLU A 90 -46.15 -31.75 43.14
N GLU A 91 -45.11 -32.03 43.92
CA GLU A 91 -44.72 -31.25 45.11
C GLU A 91 -44.17 -29.86 44.73
N LEU A 92 -43.40 -29.81 43.64
CA LEU A 92 -42.90 -28.58 43.04
C LEU A 92 -44.05 -27.73 42.48
N ALA A 93 -45.02 -28.36 41.80
CA ALA A 93 -46.21 -27.69 41.31
C ALA A 93 -47.06 -27.14 42.47
N ASP A 94 -47.29 -27.91 43.53
CA ASP A 94 -48.04 -27.44 44.71
C ASP A 94 -47.40 -26.20 45.35
N ARG A 95 -46.06 -26.13 45.37
CA ARG A 95 -45.31 -24.95 45.84
C ARG A 95 -45.53 -23.71 44.96
N LEU A 96 -45.76 -23.89 43.66
CA LEU A 96 -45.87 -22.84 42.64
C LEU A 96 -47.33 -22.49 42.28
N ARG A 97 -48.31 -23.35 42.56
CA ARG A 97 -49.70 -23.28 42.08
C ARG A 97 -50.47 -22.01 42.48
N SER A 98 -50.09 -21.34 43.57
CA SER A 98 -50.76 -20.15 44.11
C SER A 98 -49.98 -18.84 43.87
N ARG A 99 -48.99 -18.87 42.98
CA ARG A 99 -47.97 -17.81 42.84
C ARG A 99 -47.76 -17.45 41.38
N ARG A 100 -47.71 -16.15 41.08
CA ARG A 100 -47.18 -15.64 39.81
C ARG A 100 -45.66 -15.74 39.86
N ALA A 101 -45.13 -16.89 39.46
CA ALA A 101 -43.70 -17.20 39.54
C ALA A 101 -43.06 -17.25 38.16
N VAL A 102 -41.78 -16.91 38.10
CA VAL A 102 -40.93 -17.09 36.92
C VAL A 102 -39.78 -18.02 37.29
N LEU A 103 -39.64 -19.11 36.56
CA LEU A 103 -38.55 -20.07 36.70
C LEU A 103 -37.54 -19.88 35.58
N LEU A 104 -36.31 -19.53 35.92
CA LEU A 104 -35.19 -19.46 34.98
C LEU A 104 -34.43 -20.78 35.05
N LEU A 105 -34.50 -21.58 33.98
CA LEU A 105 -33.72 -22.81 33.84
C LEU A 105 -32.50 -22.51 32.97
N ASP A 106 -31.31 -22.49 33.56
CA ASP A 106 -30.08 -22.18 32.82
C ASP A 106 -29.36 -23.46 32.38
N ASN A 107 -28.79 -23.44 31.17
CA ASN A 107 -27.92 -24.48 30.62
C ASN A 107 -28.61 -25.83 30.39
N CYS A 108 -29.83 -25.84 29.84
CA CYS A 108 -30.63 -27.05 29.66
C CYS A 108 -30.04 -28.09 28.69
N GLU A 109 -29.10 -27.72 27.81
CA GLU A 109 -28.63 -28.57 26.70
C GLU A 109 -28.07 -29.95 27.10
N HIS A 110 -27.49 -30.08 28.29
CA HIS A 110 -26.89 -31.33 28.77
C HIS A 110 -27.89 -32.28 29.45
N VAL A 111 -29.07 -31.76 29.83
CA VAL A 111 -30.16 -32.50 30.50
C VAL A 111 -31.49 -32.26 29.80
N LEU A 112 -31.44 -32.05 28.47
CA LEU A 112 -32.55 -31.51 27.68
C LEU A 112 -33.86 -32.28 27.89
N LEU A 113 -33.81 -33.61 27.82
CA LEU A 113 -34.99 -34.48 27.99
C LEU A 113 -35.60 -34.34 29.39
N ALA A 114 -34.79 -34.37 30.45
CA ALA A 114 -35.27 -34.24 31.82
C ALA A 114 -35.81 -32.84 32.13
N ALA A 115 -35.15 -31.80 31.60
CA ALA A 115 -35.62 -30.42 31.71
C ALA A 115 -36.95 -30.22 30.98
N ALA A 116 -37.10 -30.78 29.77
CA ALA A 116 -38.33 -30.75 28.99
C ALA A 116 -39.48 -31.46 29.71
N GLU A 117 -39.26 -32.66 30.23
CA GLU A 117 -40.27 -33.43 30.96
C GLU A 117 -40.78 -32.69 32.21
N LEU A 118 -39.85 -32.19 33.05
CA LEU A 118 -40.22 -31.45 34.25
C LEU A 118 -40.94 -30.14 33.91
N THR A 119 -40.44 -29.39 32.92
CA THR A 119 -41.04 -28.12 32.49
C THR A 119 -42.46 -28.32 31.99
N GLY A 120 -42.70 -29.36 31.19
CA GLY A 120 -44.03 -29.70 30.69
C GLY A 120 -45.03 -29.98 31.82
N ARG A 121 -44.64 -30.77 32.82
CA ARG A 121 -45.48 -31.07 33.99
C ARG A 121 -45.77 -29.82 34.82
N LEU A 122 -44.75 -29.02 35.13
CA LEU A 122 -44.93 -27.79 35.92
C LEU A 122 -45.84 -26.76 35.23
N LEU A 123 -45.71 -26.60 33.91
CA LEU A 123 -46.56 -25.70 33.13
C LEU A 123 -48.01 -26.19 33.06
N HIS A 124 -48.23 -27.50 33.04
CA HIS A 124 -49.57 -28.09 33.10
C HIS A 124 -50.25 -27.84 34.45
N ASP A 125 -49.53 -28.07 35.56
CA ASP A 125 -50.13 -28.07 36.90
C ASP A 125 -50.14 -26.70 37.61
N SER A 126 -49.48 -25.69 37.06
CA SER A 126 -49.36 -24.34 37.64
C SER A 126 -49.71 -23.23 36.64
N ALA A 127 -50.98 -22.84 36.52
CA ALA A 127 -51.48 -21.94 35.46
C ALA A 127 -50.77 -20.57 35.38
N ASP A 128 -50.30 -20.02 36.50
CA ASP A 128 -49.63 -18.72 36.57
C ASP A 128 -48.09 -18.79 36.46
N LEU A 129 -47.52 -19.99 36.27
CA LEU A 129 -46.08 -20.19 36.11
C LEU A 129 -45.63 -19.78 34.69
N ARG A 130 -44.52 -19.04 34.64
CA ARG A 130 -43.73 -18.82 33.41
C ARG A 130 -42.34 -19.45 33.56
N VAL A 131 -41.82 -19.97 32.46
CA VAL A 131 -40.50 -20.59 32.38
C VAL A 131 -39.67 -19.89 31.31
N ILE A 132 -38.46 -19.47 31.68
CA ILE A 132 -37.44 -18.98 30.76
C ILE A 132 -36.30 -19.98 30.80
N ALA A 133 -36.06 -20.69 29.71
CA ALA A 133 -34.95 -21.62 29.59
C ALA A 133 -33.80 -20.99 28.80
N THR A 134 -32.56 -21.31 29.15
CA THR A 134 -31.40 -21.11 28.26
C THR A 134 -30.90 -22.47 27.81
N SER A 135 -30.70 -22.61 26.50
CA SER A 135 -30.25 -23.87 25.90
C SER A 135 -29.49 -23.59 24.60
N ARG A 136 -28.91 -24.61 23.99
CA ARG A 136 -28.39 -24.52 22.62
C ARG A 136 -29.44 -24.87 21.59
N GLU A 137 -30.26 -25.86 21.91
CA GLU A 137 -31.38 -26.34 21.11
C GLU A 137 -32.71 -26.19 21.90
N PRO A 138 -33.86 -26.11 21.22
CA PRO A 138 -35.17 -26.02 21.87
C PRO A 138 -35.42 -27.20 22.83
N LEU A 139 -36.24 -27.00 23.87
CA LEU A 139 -36.70 -28.07 24.75
C LEU A 139 -37.65 -29.05 24.03
N GLY A 140 -38.34 -28.59 22.99
CA GLY A 140 -39.17 -29.42 22.12
C GLY A 140 -40.56 -29.75 22.70
N ILE A 141 -41.09 -28.91 23.60
CA ILE A 141 -42.41 -29.15 24.23
C ILE A 141 -43.50 -28.19 23.72
N PRO A 142 -44.78 -28.63 23.65
CA PRO A 142 -45.87 -27.79 23.16
C PRO A 142 -46.00 -26.47 23.92
N GLY A 143 -46.19 -25.37 23.17
CA GLY A 143 -46.28 -24.02 23.74
C GLY A 143 -44.93 -23.31 23.91
N GLU A 144 -43.81 -23.97 23.60
CA GLU A 144 -42.49 -23.34 23.56
C GLU A 144 -42.41 -22.26 22.47
N ILE A 145 -41.92 -21.08 22.86
CA ILE A 145 -41.44 -20.06 21.93
C ILE A 145 -39.92 -20.01 22.04
N THR A 146 -39.22 -20.10 20.90
CA THR A 146 -37.76 -20.02 20.87
C THR A 146 -37.29 -18.66 20.39
N MET A 147 -36.30 -18.08 21.09
CA MET A 147 -35.61 -16.87 20.67
C MET A 147 -34.12 -17.14 20.50
N ARG A 148 -33.62 -17.05 19.26
CA ARG A 148 -32.18 -17.13 18.98
C ARG A 148 -31.48 -15.88 19.50
N VAL A 149 -30.41 -16.09 20.23
CA VAL A 149 -29.50 -15.11 20.80
C VAL A 149 -28.18 -15.21 20.03
N GLY A 150 -27.97 -14.27 19.11
CA GLY A 150 -26.77 -14.21 18.27
C GLY A 150 -25.58 -13.54 18.96
N PRO A 151 -24.43 -13.45 18.26
CA PRO A 151 -23.33 -12.56 18.62
C PRO A 151 -23.73 -11.09 18.62
N LEU A 152 -22.92 -10.22 19.21
CA LEU A 152 -23.15 -8.77 19.20
C LEU A 152 -22.91 -8.18 17.80
N PRO A 153 -23.70 -7.16 17.40
CA PRO A 153 -23.46 -6.41 16.18
C PRO A 153 -22.02 -5.88 16.06
N LEU A 154 -21.38 -6.18 14.94
CA LEU A 154 -20.02 -5.75 14.58
C LEU A 154 -20.02 -4.34 13.96
N PRO A 155 -18.89 -3.61 13.97
CA PRO A 155 -18.75 -2.36 13.23
C PRO A 155 -18.75 -2.60 11.71
N GLY A 156 -19.08 -1.59 10.93
CA GLY A 156 -19.04 -1.65 9.46
C GLY A 156 -17.62 -1.76 8.91
N PRO A 157 -17.41 -2.33 7.71
CA PRO A 157 -16.07 -2.59 7.16
C PRO A 157 -15.20 -1.33 6.97
N LEU A 158 -15.85 -0.18 6.72
CA LEU A 158 -15.23 1.11 6.48
C LEU A 158 -15.23 2.02 7.72
N ASP A 159 -15.79 1.57 8.84
CA ASP A 159 -15.84 2.39 10.04
C ASP A 159 -14.44 2.47 10.67
N ARG A 160 -13.95 3.70 10.82
CA ARG A 160 -12.63 4.01 11.39
C ARG A 160 -12.68 5.06 12.50
N ALA A 161 -13.70 5.93 12.50
CA ALA A 161 -13.84 6.99 13.49
C ALA A 161 -14.37 6.45 14.84
N PRO A 162 -13.86 6.90 15.99
CA PRO A 162 -14.29 6.42 17.32
C PRO A 162 -15.81 6.47 17.53
N ASP A 163 -16.44 7.59 17.19
CA ASP A 163 -17.89 7.77 17.38
C ASP A 163 -18.71 6.76 16.58
N ARG A 164 -18.27 6.44 15.35
CA ARG A 164 -18.90 5.42 14.50
C ARG A 164 -18.69 4.02 15.06
N LEU A 165 -17.47 3.71 15.51
CA LEU A 165 -17.16 2.41 16.08
C LEU A 165 -17.97 2.13 17.36
N LEU A 166 -18.23 3.14 18.19
CA LEU A 166 -19.05 3.02 19.40
C LEU A 166 -20.55 2.75 19.10
N GLU A 167 -21.02 2.91 17.87
CA GLU A 167 -22.36 2.45 17.48
C GLU A 167 -22.45 0.90 17.55
N SER A 168 -21.33 0.20 17.32
CA SER A 168 -21.24 -1.27 17.45
C SER A 168 -21.31 -1.72 18.91
N ALA A 169 -22.20 -2.67 19.18
CA ALA A 169 -22.31 -3.30 20.50
C ALA A 169 -21.07 -4.11 20.88
N ALA A 170 -20.41 -4.77 19.92
CA ALA A 170 -19.18 -5.52 20.15
C ALA A 170 -18.04 -4.59 20.60
N VAL A 171 -17.89 -3.44 19.92
CA VAL A 171 -16.88 -2.42 20.29
C VAL A 171 -17.18 -1.85 21.67
N ARG A 172 -18.43 -1.46 21.95
CA ARG A 172 -18.81 -0.96 23.28
C ARG A 172 -18.51 -1.96 24.39
N LEU A 173 -18.75 -3.25 24.17
CA LEU A 173 -18.41 -4.27 25.15
C LEU A 173 -16.90 -4.37 25.34
N LEU A 174 -16.10 -4.35 24.27
CA LEU A 174 -14.64 -4.38 24.39
C LEU A 174 -14.15 -3.19 25.21
N VAL A 175 -14.60 -1.97 24.90
CA VAL A 175 -14.21 -0.74 25.61
C VAL A 175 -14.62 -0.78 27.07
N ASP A 176 -15.87 -1.15 27.37
CA ASP A 176 -16.38 -1.27 28.75
C ASP A 176 -15.57 -2.28 29.58
N ARG A 177 -15.16 -3.40 28.98
CA ARG A 177 -14.35 -4.42 29.66
C ARG A 177 -12.86 -4.05 29.71
N ALA A 178 -12.35 -3.32 28.74
CA ALA A 178 -10.98 -2.81 28.72
C ALA A 178 -10.77 -1.85 29.88
N LEU A 179 -11.70 -0.91 30.09
CA LEU A 179 -11.68 0.07 31.19
C LEU A 179 -11.66 -0.56 32.60
N LEU A 180 -12.20 -1.77 32.75
CA LEU A 180 -12.13 -2.51 34.02
C LEU A 180 -10.74 -3.09 34.31
N ASN A 181 -9.91 -3.27 33.28
CA ASN A 181 -8.56 -3.86 33.38
C ASN A 181 -7.44 -2.82 33.18
N ASP A 182 -7.70 -1.77 32.39
CA ASP A 182 -6.85 -0.61 32.13
C ASP A 182 -7.72 0.66 32.19
N PRO A 183 -7.74 1.38 33.33
CA PRO A 183 -8.54 2.59 33.49
C PRO A 183 -8.18 3.74 32.54
N ASP A 184 -6.98 3.72 31.94
CA ASP A 184 -6.50 4.77 31.04
C ASP A 184 -6.79 4.44 29.56
N PHE A 185 -7.44 3.31 29.27
CA PHE A 185 -7.77 2.90 27.92
C PHE A 185 -8.73 3.90 27.22
N GLU A 186 -8.31 4.43 26.07
CA GLU A 186 -9.12 5.32 25.23
C GLU A 186 -9.24 4.78 23.79
N LEU A 187 -10.45 4.84 23.24
CA LEU A 187 -10.69 4.57 21.81
C LEU A 187 -10.37 5.84 21.00
N THR A 188 -9.35 5.76 20.14
CA THR A 188 -8.85 6.89 19.34
C THR A 188 -8.90 6.59 17.85
N ALA A 189 -8.71 7.61 17.00
CA ALA A 189 -8.62 7.41 15.55
C ALA A 189 -7.42 6.52 15.14
N ALA A 190 -6.37 6.47 15.96
CA ALA A 190 -5.18 5.67 15.69
C ALA A 190 -5.41 4.16 15.95
N ASN A 191 -6.11 3.80 17.03
CA ASN A 191 -6.36 2.39 17.38
C ASN A 191 -7.72 1.86 16.87
N GLY A 192 -8.57 2.72 16.31
CA GLY A 192 -9.93 2.36 15.87
C GLY A 192 -9.96 1.21 14.85
N ALA A 193 -9.03 1.18 13.90
CA ALA A 193 -8.93 0.09 12.93
C ALA A 193 -8.60 -1.26 13.60
N ALA A 194 -7.68 -1.27 14.56
CA ALA A 194 -7.30 -2.46 15.32
C ALA A 194 -8.45 -2.96 16.21
N VAL A 195 -9.18 -2.04 16.86
CA VAL A 195 -10.37 -2.38 17.67
C VAL A 195 -11.47 -3.02 16.80
N ALA A 196 -11.76 -2.41 15.64
CA ALA A 196 -12.74 -2.97 14.70
C ALA A 196 -12.34 -4.37 14.24
N GLN A 197 -11.06 -4.56 13.91
CA GLN A 197 -10.50 -5.84 13.49
C GLN A 197 -10.56 -6.88 14.63
N ALA A 198 -10.23 -6.51 15.87
CA ALA A 198 -10.33 -7.39 17.02
C ALA A 198 -11.77 -7.88 17.23
N CYS A 199 -12.75 -6.97 17.26
CA CYS A 199 -14.17 -7.33 17.41
C CYS A 199 -14.65 -8.23 16.26
N SER A 200 -14.26 -7.92 15.02
CA SER A 200 -14.61 -8.73 13.85
C SER A 200 -14.02 -10.13 13.93
N ARG A 201 -12.73 -10.25 14.28
CA ARG A 201 -12.06 -11.55 14.44
C ARG A 201 -12.69 -12.37 15.55
N LEU A 202 -13.14 -11.75 16.63
CA LEU A 202 -13.80 -12.41 17.76
C LEU A 202 -15.30 -12.71 17.51
N ASP A 203 -15.77 -12.57 16.26
CA ASP A 203 -17.14 -12.85 15.80
C ASP A 203 -18.25 -12.09 16.56
N GLY A 204 -17.91 -11.04 17.31
CA GLY A 204 -18.87 -10.38 18.20
C GLY A 204 -19.29 -11.25 19.39
N ILE A 205 -18.61 -12.35 19.69
CA ILE A 205 -18.95 -13.25 20.80
C ILE A 205 -18.59 -12.57 22.13
N PRO A 206 -19.57 -12.26 23.01
CA PRO A 206 -19.33 -11.57 24.28
C PRO A 206 -18.22 -12.20 25.12
N LEU A 207 -18.24 -13.54 25.28
CA LEU A 207 -17.20 -14.22 26.06
C LEU A 207 -15.80 -14.02 25.47
N ALA A 208 -15.65 -14.09 24.15
CA ALA A 208 -14.37 -13.91 23.48
C ALA A 208 -13.87 -12.46 23.64
N ILE A 209 -14.77 -11.49 23.50
CA ILE A 209 -14.50 -10.06 23.71
C ILE A 209 -14.05 -9.80 25.16
N GLU A 210 -14.71 -10.39 26.15
CA GLU A 210 -14.32 -10.24 27.55
C GLU A 210 -12.94 -10.84 27.85
N LEU A 211 -12.63 -12.00 27.29
CA LEU A 211 -11.32 -12.63 27.43
C LEU A 211 -10.21 -11.80 26.77
N ALA A 212 -10.51 -11.18 25.63
CA ALA A 212 -9.58 -10.31 24.91
C ALA A 212 -9.35 -8.99 25.65
N ALA A 213 -10.42 -8.36 26.16
CA ALA A 213 -10.32 -7.16 26.97
C ALA A 213 -9.46 -7.37 28.23
N ALA A 214 -9.53 -8.57 28.83
CA ALA A 214 -8.70 -8.92 29.98
C ALA A 214 -7.19 -9.00 29.67
N GLN A 215 -6.79 -9.14 28.39
CA GLN A 215 -5.38 -9.13 27.99
C GLN A 215 -4.81 -7.72 27.82
N LEU A 216 -5.67 -6.69 27.72
CA LEU A 216 -5.24 -5.33 27.39
C LEU A 216 -4.47 -4.63 28.51
N ASN A 217 -4.43 -5.21 29.72
CA ASN A 217 -3.55 -4.74 30.79
C ASN A 217 -2.06 -5.07 30.55
N ALA A 218 -1.77 -6.00 29.63
CA ALA A 218 -0.43 -6.53 29.37
C ALA A 218 0.05 -6.27 27.93
N MET A 219 -0.85 -5.90 27.01
CA MET A 219 -0.53 -5.66 25.60
C MET A 219 -1.48 -4.66 24.94
N THR A 220 -1.04 -4.04 23.85
CA THR A 220 -1.89 -3.12 23.06
C THR A 220 -2.88 -3.89 22.19
N VAL A 221 -3.90 -3.19 21.67
CA VAL A 221 -4.91 -3.78 20.76
C VAL A 221 -4.28 -4.30 19.47
N GLU A 222 -3.27 -3.62 18.94
CA GLU A 222 -2.54 -4.04 17.74
C GLU A 222 -1.80 -5.36 17.98
N THR A 223 -1.18 -5.49 19.15
CA THR A 223 -0.48 -6.74 19.56
C THR A 223 -1.47 -7.87 19.76
N LEU A 224 -2.62 -7.59 20.39
CA LEU A 224 -3.73 -8.54 20.52
C LEU A 224 -4.16 -9.05 19.14
N VAL A 225 -4.44 -8.15 18.19
CA VAL A 225 -4.89 -8.51 16.82
C VAL A 225 -3.87 -9.40 16.10
N ALA A 226 -2.58 -9.09 16.21
CA ALA A 226 -1.51 -9.90 15.64
C ALA A 226 -1.43 -11.31 16.25
N GLY A 227 -1.78 -11.45 17.53
CA GLY A 227 -1.79 -12.74 18.23
C GLY A 227 -3.08 -13.56 18.08
N LEU A 228 -4.15 -13.00 17.50
CA LEU A 228 -5.44 -13.70 17.36
C LEU A 228 -5.41 -14.90 16.39
N ASP A 229 -4.31 -15.12 15.68
CA ASP A 229 -4.07 -16.35 14.89
C ASP A 229 -3.92 -17.59 15.79
N ASP A 230 -3.51 -17.43 17.06
CA ASP A 230 -3.43 -18.48 18.09
C ASP A 230 -4.32 -18.12 19.30
N ARG A 231 -5.55 -17.68 19.01
CA ARG A 231 -6.49 -17.15 20.03
C ARG A 231 -6.79 -18.11 21.18
N PHE A 232 -6.70 -19.43 20.96
CA PHE A 232 -6.98 -20.42 22.00
C PHE A 232 -5.91 -20.44 23.09
N ARG A 233 -4.64 -20.19 22.74
CA ARG A 233 -3.57 -19.99 23.72
C ARG A 233 -3.58 -18.60 24.32
N LEU A 234 -3.96 -17.59 23.54
CA LEU A 234 -3.92 -16.19 23.96
C LEU A 234 -5.07 -15.81 24.92
N LEU A 235 -6.28 -16.32 24.70
CA LEU A 235 -7.50 -15.89 25.41
C LEU A 235 -7.79 -16.77 26.63
N VAL A 236 -6.96 -16.62 27.66
CA VAL A 236 -7.06 -17.32 28.95
C VAL A 236 -7.41 -16.34 30.07
N SER A 237 -8.32 -16.72 30.96
CA SER A 237 -8.68 -15.96 32.16
C SER A 237 -8.28 -16.65 33.47
N GLY A 238 -8.21 -15.87 34.55
CA GLY A 238 -7.88 -16.35 35.90
C GLY A 238 -8.94 -17.26 36.54
N PRO A 239 -8.66 -17.80 37.74
CA PRO A 239 -9.44 -18.88 38.37
C PRO A 239 -10.89 -18.54 38.76
N GLY A 240 -11.31 -17.27 38.71
CA GLY A 240 -12.62 -16.77 39.11
C GLY A 240 -13.79 -17.09 38.17
N ARG A 241 -13.55 -17.69 37.00
CA ARG A 241 -14.59 -18.21 36.09
C ARG A 241 -14.74 -19.75 36.20
N PRO A 242 -15.93 -20.32 35.94
CA PRO A 242 -16.10 -21.77 35.82
C PRO A 242 -15.15 -22.36 34.77
N PRO A 243 -14.60 -23.58 34.93
CA PRO A 243 -13.59 -24.15 34.03
C PRO A 243 -13.93 -24.02 32.52
N ARG A 244 -15.19 -24.26 32.16
CA ARG A 244 -15.73 -24.14 30.78
C ARG A 244 -15.77 -22.73 30.19
N GLN A 245 -15.56 -21.69 31.01
CA GLN A 245 -15.52 -20.28 30.60
C GLN A 245 -14.14 -19.64 30.87
N ARG A 246 -13.16 -20.44 31.29
CA ARG A 246 -11.80 -19.95 31.58
C ARG A 246 -11.00 -19.65 30.31
N THR A 247 -11.21 -20.44 29.26
CA THR A 247 -10.62 -20.23 27.95
C THR A 247 -11.70 -20.29 26.88
N LEU A 248 -11.45 -19.65 25.74
CA LEU A 248 -12.33 -19.78 24.57
C LEU A 248 -12.36 -21.24 24.09
N GLU A 249 -11.21 -21.94 24.18
CA GLU A 249 -11.08 -23.35 23.83
C GLU A 249 -12.00 -24.23 24.69
N ALA A 250 -12.03 -24.06 26.01
CA ALA A 250 -12.86 -24.86 26.91
C ALA A 250 -14.37 -24.70 26.64
N ALA A 251 -14.80 -23.50 26.22
CA ALA A 251 -16.19 -23.24 25.85
C ALA A 251 -16.57 -23.96 24.53
N VAL A 252 -15.64 -24.01 23.57
CA VAL A 252 -15.84 -24.70 22.29
C VAL A 252 -15.68 -26.22 22.44
N ASP A 253 -14.70 -26.70 23.21
CA ASP A 253 -14.51 -28.12 23.55
C ASP A 253 -15.77 -28.74 24.12
N TRP A 254 -16.39 -28.08 25.11
CA TRP A 254 -17.65 -28.53 25.70
C TRP A 254 -18.77 -28.58 24.65
N SER A 255 -18.79 -27.59 23.75
CA SER A 255 -19.77 -27.52 22.65
C SER A 255 -19.62 -28.68 21.68
N PHE A 256 -18.38 -29.01 21.35
CA PHE A 256 -18.02 -30.07 20.43
C PHE A 256 -18.25 -31.46 21.04
N ALA A 257 -18.01 -31.63 22.34
CA ALA A 257 -18.23 -32.88 23.06
C ALA A 257 -19.70 -33.33 23.11
N LEU A 258 -20.66 -32.43 22.90
CA LEU A 258 -22.09 -32.75 22.84
C LEU A 258 -22.57 -33.19 21.44
N LEU A 259 -21.73 -33.09 20.41
CA LEU A 259 -22.05 -33.52 19.05
C LEU A 259 -21.95 -35.05 18.91
N SER A 260 -22.81 -35.63 18.05
CA SER A 260 -22.69 -37.04 17.64
C SER A 260 -21.37 -37.26 16.88
N PRO A 261 -20.87 -38.50 16.79
CA PRO A 261 -19.67 -38.81 16.00
C PRO A 261 -19.74 -38.29 14.56
N GLU A 262 -20.87 -38.43 13.89
CA GLU A 262 -21.09 -37.98 12.51
C GLU A 262 -21.09 -36.45 12.43
N GLN A 263 -21.72 -35.77 13.38
CA GLN A 263 -21.73 -34.31 13.48
C GLN A 263 -20.32 -33.74 13.71
N ARG A 264 -19.49 -34.40 14.53
CA ARG A 264 -18.10 -34.00 14.77
C ARG A 264 -17.26 -34.10 13.50
N THR A 265 -17.41 -35.17 12.74
CA THR A 265 -16.72 -35.35 11.46
C THR A 265 -17.12 -34.26 10.47
N VAL A 266 -18.43 -34.05 10.24
CA VAL A 266 -18.91 -33.01 9.32
C VAL A 266 -18.47 -31.61 9.77
N PHE A 267 -18.56 -31.30 11.07
CA PHE A 267 -18.09 -30.04 11.64
C PHE A 267 -16.59 -29.80 11.37
N ALA A 268 -15.75 -30.80 11.59
CA ALA A 268 -14.31 -30.69 11.33
C ALA A 268 -14.01 -30.48 9.85
N ARG A 269 -14.72 -31.21 8.95
CA ARG A 269 -14.48 -31.13 7.51
C ARG A 269 -14.88 -29.77 6.91
N ILE A 270 -16.07 -29.26 7.22
CA ILE A 270 -16.54 -27.98 6.67
C ILE A 270 -15.79 -26.76 7.22
N SER A 271 -14.98 -26.94 8.26
CA SER A 271 -14.15 -25.88 8.84
C SER A 271 -13.06 -25.34 7.90
N VAL A 272 -12.80 -26.01 6.76
CA VAL A 272 -11.90 -25.49 5.72
C VAL A 272 -12.53 -24.35 4.92
N LEU A 273 -13.85 -24.20 4.95
CA LEU A 273 -14.59 -23.18 4.20
C LEU A 273 -14.57 -21.84 4.95
N ALA A 274 -14.14 -20.78 4.28
CA ALA A 274 -14.14 -19.42 4.80
C ALA A 274 -15.42 -18.67 4.42
N GLY A 275 -15.89 -17.78 5.31
CA GLY A 275 -17.05 -16.93 5.05
C GLY A 275 -18.38 -17.70 4.92
N SER A 276 -19.31 -17.14 4.16
CA SER A 276 -20.57 -17.81 3.81
C SER A 276 -20.34 -18.76 2.63
N PHE A 277 -20.94 -19.94 2.65
CA PHE A 277 -20.80 -20.96 1.60
C PHE A 277 -22.15 -21.63 1.32
N SER A 278 -22.32 -22.11 0.09
CA SER A 278 -23.59 -22.71 -0.34
C SER A 278 -23.82 -24.09 0.30
N VAL A 279 -25.06 -24.55 0.28
CA VAL A 279 -25.43 -25.90 0.72
C VAL A 279 -24.67 -26.98 -0.08
N ASP A 280 -24.53 -26.80 -1.39
CA ASP A 280 -23.82 -27.75 -2.25
C ASP A 280 -22.32 -27.79 -1.94
N THR A 281 -21.71 -26.64 -1.62
CA THR A 281 -20.33 -26.57 -1.11
C THR A 281 -20.17 -27.43 0.14
N ALA A 282 -21.04 -27.19 1.12
CA ALA A 282 -20.97 -27.85 2.42
C ALA A 282 -21.13 -29.36 2.26
N ARG A 283 -22.05 -29.81 1.40
CA ARG A 283 -22.30 -31.23 1.13
C ARG A 283 -21.11 -31.91 0.46
N ARG A 284 -20.50 -31.29 -0.56
CA ARG A 284 -19.30 -31.84 -1.24
C ARG A 284 -18.14 -31.99 -0.27
N VAL A 285 -17.79 -30.93 0.46
CA VAL A 285 -16.66 -30.94 1.39
C VAL A 285 -16.92 -31.86 2.60
N ALA A 286 -18.14 -31.91 3.12
CA ALA A 286 -18.50 -32.83 4.20
C ALA A 286 -18.32 -34.30 3.78
N ASN A 287 -18.63 -34.61 2.53
CA ASN A 287 -18.55 -35.95 1.96
C ASN A 287 -17.22 -36.27 1.26
N ALA A 288 -16.21 -35.39 1.36
CA ALA A 288 -14.89 -35.59 0.76
C ALA A 288 -14.37 -37.01 1.06
N GLY A 289 -14.04 -37.77 0.02
CA GLY A 289 -13.52 -39.13 0.14
C GLY A 289 -14.48 -40.23 0.56
N LEU A 290 -15.77 -39.94 0.78
CA LEU A 290 -16.76 -40.90 1.27
C LEU A 290 -17.84 -41.18 0.21
N ALA A 291 -17.47 -41.95 -0.82
CA ALA A 291 -18.43 -42.40 -1.82
C ALA A 291 -19.56 -43.24 -1.18
N GLY A 292 -20.82 -42.79 -1.32
CA GLY A 292 -22.00 -43.49 -0.79
C GLY A 292 -22.37 -43.18 0.67
N ALA A 293 -21.75 -42.17 1.29
CA ALA A 293 -22.16 -41.70 2.62
C ALA A 293 -23.63 -41.18 2.63
N PRO A 294 -24.34 -41.31 3.76
CA PRO A 294 -25.65 -40.67 3.93
C PRO A 294 -25.55 -39.16 3.70
N ASP A 295 -26.61 -38.55 3.17
CA ASP A 295 -26.64 -37.12 2.85
C ASP A 295 -26.18 -36.30 4.07
N ALA A 296 -25.20 -35.41 3.89
CA ALA A 296 -24.70 -34.55 4.96
C ALA A 296 -25.74 -33.47 5.35
N LEU A 297 -26.78 -33.25 4.54
CA LEU A 297 -27.77 -32.20 4.75
C LEU A 297 -28.50 -32.27 6.11
N PRO A 298 -29.01 -33.42 6.59
CA PRO A 298 -29.61 -33.53 7.93
C PRO A 298 -28.59 -33.27 9.05
N ILE A 299 -27.32 -33.62 8.83
CA ILE A 299 -26.24 -33.38 9.81
C ILE A 299 -25.95 -31.88 9.90
N LEU A 300 -25.85 -31.20 8.75
CA LEU A 300 -25.69 -29.73 8.67
C LEU A 300 -26.87 -29.01 9.34
N ALA A 301 -28.11 -29.46 9.13
CA ALA A 301 -29.27 -28.93 9.82
C ALA A 301 -29.16 -29.11 11.35
N GLY A 302 -28.74 -30.29 11.81
CA GLY A 302 -28.50 -30.56 13.24
C GLY A 302 -27.37 -29.70 13.84
N LEU A 303 -26.36 -29.32 13.05
CA LEU A 303 -25.33 -28.36 13.45
C LEU A 303 -25.88 -26.93 13.55
N VAL A 304 -26.81 -26.52 12.68
CA VAL A 304 -27.52 -25.23 12.79
C VAL A 304 -28.39 -25.18 14.03
N GLU A 305 -29.13 -26.25 14.33
CA GLU A 305 -29.96 -26.37 15.54
C GLU A 305 -29.12 -26.24 16.81
N ARG A 306 -27.91 -26.79 16.81
CA ARG A 306 -26.94 -26.71 17.91
C ARG A 306 -26.12 -25.41 17.92
N SER A 307 -26.42 -24.47 17.01
CA SER A 307 -25.70 -23.20 16.86
C SER A 307 -24.19 -23.36 16.61
N MET A 308 -23.79 -24.45 15.95
CA MET A 308 -22.43 -24.68 15.45
C MET A 308 -22.24 -24.16 14.01
N LEU A 309 -23.35 -23.95 13.31
CA LEU A 309 -23.45 -23.28 12.02
C LEU A 309 -24.54 -22.21 12.06
N ASP A 310 -24.33 -21.13 11.33
CA ASP A 310 -25.33 -20.11 11.05
C ASP A 310 -25.96 -20.36 9.68
N LEU A 311 -27.25 -20.05 9.55
CA LEU A 311 -27.93 -20.00 8.25
C LEU A 311 -27.94 -18.54 7.78
N ASP A 312 -27.23 -18.25 6.71
CA ASP A 312 -27.24 -16.94 6.07
C ASP A 312 -28.48 -16.82 5.18
N ARG A 313 -29.53 -16.19 5.73
CA ARG A 313 -30.83 -16.05 5.05
C ARG A 313 -30.83 -15.01 3.93
N MET A 314 -29.82 -14.13 3.89
CA MET A 314 -29.67 -13.13 2.83
C MET A 314 -28.84 -13.68 1.68
N GLY A 315 -27.84 -14.52 1.97
CA GLY A 315 -26.96 -15.15 0.99
C GLY A 315 -27.36 -16.57 0.53
N GLY A 316 -28.37 -17.20 1.14
CA GLY A 316 -28.87 -18.52 0.72
C GLY A 316 -27.96 -19.70 1.05
N GLY A 317 -27.18 -19.62 2.12
CA GLY A 317 -26.16 -20.63 2.48
C GLY A 317 -25.92 -20.80 3.98
N TYR A 318 -24.81 -21.44 4.32
CA TYR A 318 -24.31 -21.60 5.68
C TYR A 318 -23.14 -20.66 5.94
N ARG A 319 -22.94 -20.29 7.20
CA ARG A 319 -21.73 -19.60 7.66
C ARG A 319 -21.24 -20.29 8.92
N MET A 320 -19.95 -20.57 9.01
CA MET A 320 -19.33 -21.05 10.24
C MET A 320 -18.70 -19.87 10.97
N PRO A 321 -19.03 -19.62 12.25
CA PRO A 321 -18.33 -18.63 13.06
C PRO A 321 -16.81 -18.90 13.05
N GLU A 322 -16.00 -17.86 12.91
CA GLU A 322 -14.54 -17.96 12.71
C GLU A 322 -13.87 -18.74 13.84
N THR A 323 -14.32 -18.52 15.07
CA THR A 323 -13.84 -19.24 16.27
C THR A 323 -14.10 -20.75 16.17
N LEU A 324 -15.29 -21.14 15.69
CA LEU A 324 -15.62 -22.57 15.51
C LEU A 324 -14.87 -23.16 14.33
N ARG A 325 -14.65 -22.36 13.28
CA ARG A 325 -13.87 -22.73 12.10
C ARG A 325 -12.44 -23.07 12.49
N GLU A 326 -11.74 -22.20 13.22
CA GLU A 326 -10.37 -22.48 13.68
C GLU A 326 -10.27 -23.73 14.56
N TYR A 327 -11.22 -23.90 15.48
CA TYR A 327 -11.28 -25.10 16.31
C TYR A 327 -11.51 -26.37 15.46
N GLY A 328 -12.46 -26.33 14.52
CA GLY A 328 -12.72 -27.41 13.58
C GLY A 328 -11.50 -27.76 12.73
N GLN A 329 -10.72 -26.76 12.32
CA GLN A 329 -9.48 -26.99 11.59
C GLN A 329 -8.46 -27.71 12.47
N ALA A 330 -8.27 -27.28 13.72
CA ALA A 330 -7.37 -27.96 14.65
C ALA A 330 -7.78 -29.44 14.88
N VAL A 331 -9.08 -29.73 14.96
CA VAL A 331 -9.61 -31.09 15.03
C VAL A 331 -9.31 -31.86 13.74
N LEU A 332 -9.55 -31.27 12.57
CA LEU A 332 -9.31 -31.89 11.26
C LEU A 332 -7.82 -32.24 11.06
N ARG A 333 -6.90 -31.38 11.51
CA ARG A 333 -5.45 -31.68 11.46
C ARG A 333 -5.12 -32.94 12.25
N ARG A 334 -5.77 -33.14 13.40
CA ARG A 334 -5.56 -34.31 14.28
C ARG A 334 -6.22 -35.58 13.74
N SER A 335 -7.21 -35.49 12.85
CA SER A 335 -7.90 -36.68 12.30
C SER A 335 -7.13 -37.37 11.17
N GLY A 336 -6.14 -36.71 10.57
CA GLY A 336 -5.38 -37.21 9.43
C GLY A 336 -6.08 -37.04 8.07
N GLU A 337 -7.32 -36.53 8.03
CA GLU A 337 -8.10 -36.34 6.79
C GLU A 337 -7.88 -34.96 6.13
N ALA A 338 -7.07 -34.08 6.75
CA ALA A 338 -6.97 -32.68 6.36
C ALA A 338 -6.57 -32.48 4.89
N VAL A 339 -5.60 -33.24 4.37
CA VAL A 339 -5.12 -33.10 2.99
C VAL A 339 -6.24 -33.38 1.99
N GLN A 340 -6.97 -34.48 2.17
CA GLN A 340 -8.07 -34.88 1.27
C GLN A 340 -9.21 -33.86 1.28
N VAL A 341 -9.59 -33.38 2.47
CA VAL A 341 -10.68 -32.42 2.62
C VAL A 341 -10.32 -31.04 2.05
N LEU A 342 -9.07 -30.60 2.23
CA LEU A 342 -8.57 -29.35 1.65
C LEU A 342 -8.47 -29.44 0.13
N ALA A 343 -8.04 -30.57 -0.42
CA ALA A 343 -8.00 -30.80 -1.86
C ALA A 343 -9.41 -30.77 -2.50
N GLU A 344 -10.39 -31.44 -1.90
CA GLU A 344 -11.79 -31.42 -2.36
C GLU A 344 -12.38 -30.00 -2.30
N ALA A 345 -12.10 -29.27 -1.21
CA ALA A 345 -12.53 -27.88 -1.08
C ALA A 345 -11.87 -26.98 -2.14
N ALA A 346 -10.62 -27.26 -2.52
CA ALA A 346 -9.93 -26.53 -3.58
C ALA A 346 -10.53 -26.83 -4.97
N GLU A 347 -10.87 -28.09 -5.27
CA GLU A 347 -11.55 -28.47 -6.52
C GLU A 347 -12.93 -27.82 -6.64
N GLU A 348 -13.68 -27.78 -5.54
CA GLU A 348 -14.97 -27.12 -5.52
C GLU A 348 -14.88 -25.60 -5.60
N ALA A 349 -13.78 -24.99 -5.13
CA ALA A 349 -13.49 -23.59 -5.35
C ALA A 349 -13.14 -23.33 -6.83
N ASP A 350 -12.29 -24.18 -7.43
CA ASP A 350 -11.92 -24.10 -8.84
C ASP A 350 -13.12 -24.25 -9.79
N SER A 351 -14.05 -25.17 -9.49
CA SER A 351 -15.25 -25.38 -10.30
C SER A 351 -16.16 -24.15 -10.41
N ARG A 352 -16.02 -23.21 -9.46
CA ARG A 352 -16.72 -21.92 -9.43
C ARG A 352 -15.88 -20.75 -9.96
N GLY A 353 -14.62 -20.98 -10.30
CA GLY A 353 -13.66 -19.94 -10.69
C GLY A 353 -13.03 -19.19 -9.51
N ALA A 354 -13.12 -19.71 -8.29
CA ALA A 354 -12.56 -19.09 -7.08
C ALA A 354 -11.06 -19.44 -6.90
N HIS A 355 -10.23 -19.10 -7.89
CA HIS A 355 -8.83 -19.55 -7.98
C HIS A 355 -7.95 -19.18 -6.78
N TRP A 356 -8.14 -18.00 -6.18
CA TRP A 356 -7.42 -17.60 -4.96
C TRP A 356 -7.75 -18.46 -3.75
N SER A 357 -9.03 -18.81 -3.60
CA SER A 357 -9.48 -19.73 -2.56
C SER A 357 -8.91 -21.12 -2.78
N ALA A 358 -8.95 -21.62 -4.03
CA ALA A 358 -8.36 -22.89 -4.40
C ALA A 358 -6.83 -22.92 -4.14
N LEU A 359 -6.12 -21.87 -4.53
CA LEU A 359 -4.68 -21.69 -4.27
C LEU A 359 -4.37 -21.79 -2.77
N THR A 360 -5.10 -21.03 -1.94
CA THR A 360 -4.91 -21.01 -0.48
C THR A 360 -5.16 -22.38 0.15
N LEU A 361 -6.22 -23.07 -0.30
CA LEU A 361 -6.57 -24.41 0.17
C LEU A 361 -5.51 -25.45 -0.24
N LEU A 362 -4.96 -25.37 -1.46
CA LEU A 362 -3.88 -26.25 -1.92
C LEU A 362 -2.57 -26.02 -1.17
N GLN A 363 -2.22 -24.77 -0.84
CA GLN A 363 -1.06 -24.47 0.01
C GLN A 363 -1.24 -25.08 1.40
N ALA A 364 -2.43 -24.96 1.99
CA ALA A 364 -2.74 -25.56 3.28
C ALA A 364 -2.73 -27.10 3.23
N ALA A 365 -3.18 -27.71 2.12
CA ALA A 365 -3.11 -29.15 1.91
C ALA A 365 -1.65 -29.61 1.84
N LEU A 366 -0.83 -28.95 1.01
CA LEU A 366 0.59 -29.27 0.82
C LEU A 366 1.40 -29.15 2.12
N ALA A 367 1.09 -28.16 2.97
CA ALA A 367 1.72 -27.98 4.28
C ALA A 367 1.45 -29.13 5.26
N GLN A 368 0.41 -29.93 5.02
CA GLN A 368 0.02 -31.06 5.86
C GLN A 368 0.28 -32.43 5.23
N THR A 369 0.78 -32.45 3.99
CA THR A 369 1.19 -33.69 3.32
C THR A 369 2.53 -34.15 3.88
N THR A 370 2.52 -35.22 4.68
CA THR A 370 3.73 -35.79 5.30
C THR A 370 4.28 -37.02 4.59
N GLN A 371 3.52 -37.71 3.73
CA GLN A 371 3.91 -38.99 3.13
C GLN A 371 3.34 -39.14 1.71
N GLU A 372 4.19 -39.66 0.81
CA GLU A 372 3.97 -40.09 -0.58
C GLU A 372 4.19 -39.05 -1.70
N ASP A 373 5.23 -39.30 -2.52
CA ASP A 373 5.61 -38.50 -3.68
C ASP A 373 4.46 -38.34 -4.67
N VAL A 374 3.56 -39.31 -4.80
CA VAL A 374 2.42 -39.27 -5.74
C VAL A 374 1.41 -38.19 -5.38
N ALA A 375 0.88 -38.21 -4.14
CA ALA A 375 -0.10 -37.21 -3.69
C ALA A 375 0.51 -35.80 -3.63
N ARG A 376 1.79 -35.70 -3.25
CA ARG A 376 2.54 -34.45 -3.26
C ARG A 376 2.70 -33.90 -4.68
N ARG A 377 3.03 -34.76 -5.66
CA ARG A 377 3.13 -34.38 -7.08
C ARG A 377 1.81 -33.81 -7.61
N GLU A 378 0.70 -34.48 -7.35
CA GLU A 378 -0.63 -34.02 -7.80
C GLU A 378 -1.01 -32.66 -7.19
N LEU A 379 -0.75 -32.47 -5.89
CA LEU A 379 -1.02 -31.19 -5.21
C LEU A 379 -0.13 -30.06 -5.75
N LEU A 380 1.16 -30.32 -6.03
CA LEU A 380 2.07 -29.34 -6.60
C LEU A 380 1.65 -28.92 -8.01
N ASP A 381 1.22 -29.88 -8.84
CA ASP A 381 0.74 -29.60 -10.20
C ASP A 381 -0.54 -28.75 -10.19
N LYS A 382 -1.53 -29.13 -9.36
CA LYS A 382 -2.75 -28.34 -9.13
C LYS A 382 -2.43 -26.95 -8.56
N LEU A 383 -1.48 -26.86 -7.63
CA LEU A 383 -1.07 -25.59 -7.02
C LEU A 383 -0.44 -24.66 -8.07
N ALA A 384 0.43 -25.19 -8.93
CA ALA A 384 1.01 -24.44 -10.03
C ALA A 384 -0.06 -23.96 -11.03
N TRP A 385 -1.08 -24.77 -11.31
CA TRP A 385 -2.20 -24.38 -12.17
C TRP A 385 -3.01 -23.24 -11.56
N GLN A 386 -3.41 -23.37 -10.30
CA GLN A 386 -4.15 -22.30 -9.60
C GLN A 386 -3.31 -21.03 -9.46
N ALA A 387 -1.99 -21.15 -9.28
CA ALA A 387 -1.07 -20.02 -9.26
C ALA A 387 -1.05 -19.27 -10.60
N GLU A 388 -1.17 -19.98 -11.72
CA GLU A 388 -1.32 -19.38 -13.05
C GLU A 388 -2.61 -18.56 -13.14
N CYS A 389 -3.75 -19.18 -12.81
CA CYS A 389 -5.06 -18.57 -12.93
C CYS A 389 -5.22 -17.37 -11.98
N ALA A 390 -4.65 -17.47 -10.78
CA ALA A 390 -4.63 -16.41 -9.78
C ALA A 390 -3.55 -15.33 -10.06
N GLY A 391 -2.63 -15.54 -10.99
CA GLY A 391 -1.51 -14.63 -11.27
C GLY A 391 -0.41 -14.62 -10.19
N SER A 392 -0.38 -15.61 -9.30
CA SER A 392 0.60 -15.77 -8.22
C SER A 392 1.84 -16.53 -8.69
N TYR A 393 2.52 -16.02 -9.71
CA TYR A 393 3.58 -16.75 -10.42
C TYR A 393 4.75 -17.21 -9.55
N ARG A 394 5.09 -16.49 -8.46
CA ARG A 394 6.15 -16.94 -7.53
C ARG A 394 5.81 -18.25 -6.83
N VAL A 395 4.58 -18.37 -6.32
CA VAL A 395 4.07 -19.63 -5.74
C VAL A 395 4.08 -20.74 -6.78
N GLY A 396 3.75 -20.40 -8.04
CA GLY A 396 3.85 -21.34 -9.15
C GLY A 396 5.27 -21.81 -9.46
N VAL A 397 6.26 -20.91 -9.47
CA VAL A 397 7.68 -21.28 -9.64
C VAL A 397 8.14 -22.19 -8.51
N GLU A 398 7.84 -21.84 -7.26
CA GLU A 398 8.18 -22.66 -6.08
C GLU A 398 7.54 -24.05 -6.18
N ALA A 399 6.27 -24.14 -6.60
CA ALA A 399 5.58 -25.41 -6.79
C ALA A 399 6.17 -26.26 -7.93
N LEU A 400 6.48 -25.64 -9.07
CA LEU A 400 7.06 -26.32 -10.24
C LEU A 400 8.50 -26.79 -9.99
N GLN A 401 9.31 -26.02 -9.27
CA GLN A 401 10.66 -26.44 -8.87
C GLN A 401 10.60 -27.65 -7.94
N ALA A 402 9.74 -27.61 -6.92
CA ALA A 402 9.52 -28.74 -6.03
C ALA A 402 8.96 -29.96 -6.79
N LEU A 403 8.19 -29.76 -7.86
CA LEU A 403 7.72 -30.84 -8.73
C LEU A 403 8.85 -31.41 -9.60
N ASP A 404 9.73 -30.57 -10.19
CA ASP A 404 10.89 -31.02 -10.98
C ASP A 404 11.83 -31.91 -10.14
N GLU A 405 12.04 -31.55 -8.86
CA GLU A 405 12.85 -32.32 -7.91
C GLU A 405 12.30 -33.72 -7.63
N LEU A 406 10.98 -33.92 -7.76
CA LEU A 406 10.34 -35.23 -7.57
C LEU A 406 10.34 -36.09 -8.86
N LEU A 407 10.63 -35.50 -10.01
CA LEU A 407 10.62 -36.15 -11.33
C LEU A 407 12.02 -36.61 -11.78
N THR A 408 12.89 -37.00 -10.83
CA THR A 408 14.32 -37.31 -11.09
C THR A 408 14.59 -38.63 -11.83
N ASP A 409 13.59 -39.48 -12.04
CA ASP A 409 13.78 -40.76 -12.75
C ASP A 409 13.72 -40.57 -14.27
N GLY A 410 14.64 -41.23 -14.99
CA GLY A 410 14.79 -41.10 -16.45
C GLY A 410 13.62 -41.64 -17.28
N SER A 411 12.65 -42.29 -16.62
CA SER A 411 11.42 -42.81 -17.22
C SER A 411 10.32 -41.73 -17.38
N GLU A 412 10.47 -40.56 -16.72
CA GLU A 412 9.43 -39.50 -16.66
C GLU A 412 9.79 -38.24 -17.50
N LEU A 413 10.59 -38.40 -18.56
CA LEU A 413 11.11 -37.28 -19.38
C LEU A 413 10.02 -36.31 -19.86
N ALA A 414 8.85 -36.81 -20.29
CA ALA A 414 7.76 -35.96 -20.80
C ALA A 414 7.07 -35.15 -19.68
N ALA A 415 6.95 -35.70 -18.47
CA ALA A 415 6.41 -34.97 -17.32
C ALA A 415 7.37 -33.86 -16.92
N ARG A 416 8.67 -34.18 -16.84
CA ARG A 416 9.71 -33.20 -16.55
C ARG A 416 9.79 -32.10 -17.61
N ALA A 417 9.69 -32.45 -18.89
CA ALA A 417 9.62 -31.49 -19.99
C ALA A 417 8.43 -30.52 -19.83
N THR A 418 7.28 -31.01 -19.38
CA THR A 418 6.09 -30.19 -19.12
C THR A 418 6.31 -29.21 -17.97
N VAL A 419 6.99 -29.64 -16.89
CA VAL A 419 7.37 -28.75 -15.80
C VAL A 419 8.31 -27.65 -16.28
N GLN A 420 9.35 -28.00 -17.04
CA GLN A 420 10.30 -27.03 -17.60
C GLN A 420 9.63 -26.04 -18.57
N LEU A 421 8.70 -26.52 -19.39
CA LEU A 421 7.90 -25.66 -20.27
C LEU A 421 7.09 -24.63 -19.46
N ARG A 422 6.46 -25.04 -18.35
CA ARG A 422 5.71 -24.14 -17.48
C ARG A 422 6.62 -23.19 -16.68
N LEU A 423 7.78 -23.65 -16.22
CA LEU A 423 8.78 -22.77 -15.60
C LEU A 423 9.20 -21.65 -16.55
N SER A 424 9.39 -21.97 -17.83
CA SER A 424 9.75 -20.97 -18.84
C SER A 424 8.73 -19.84 -19.01
N SER A 425 7.43 -20.11 -18.79
CA SER A 425 6.41 -19.07 -18.85
C SER A 425 6.22 -18.32 -17.52
N PHE A 426 6.54 -18.94 -16.38
CA PHE A 426 6.35 -18.36 -15.05
C PHE A 426 7.52 -17.48 -14.60
N LEU A 427 8.76 -17.87 -14.89
CA LEU A 427 9.96 -17.17 -14.45
C LEU A 427 10.00 -15.69 -14.88
N PRO A 428 9.66 -15.32 -16.14
CA PRO A 428 9.59 -13.91 -16.52
C PRO A 428 8.57 -13.11 -15.69
N MET A 429 7.48 -13.76 -15.30
CA MET A 429 6.36 -13.12 -14.60
C MET A 429 6.59 -13.03 -13.09
N ALA A 430 7.25 -14.03 -12.52
CA ALA A 430 7.56 -14.12 -11.08
C ALA A 430 8.79 -13.28 -10.71
N SER A 431 9.86 -13.41 -11.49
CA SER A 431 11.17 -12.87 -11.16
C SER A 431 11.80 -11.99 -12.24
N GLY A 432 11.22 -11.90 -13.44
CA GLY A 432 11.87 -11.23 -14.56
C GLY A 432 13.15 -11.94 -15.03
N ASP A 433 13.36 -13.20 -14.63
CA ASP A 433 14.55 -13.98 -14.96
C ASP A 433 14.40 -14.62 -16.35
N LEU A 434 14.74 -13.83 -17.38
CA LEU A 434 14.60 -14.22 -18.78
C LEU A 434 15.62 -15.28 -19.19
N GLU A 435 16.81 -15.25 -18.61
CA GLU A 435 17.86 -16.24 -18.88
C GLU A 435 17.44 -17.61 -18.37
N ALA A 436 16.95 -17.70 -17.13
CA ALA A 436 16.42 -18.94 -16.58
C ALA A 436 15.17 -19.42 -17.35
N ALA A 437 14.32 -18.49 -17.79
CA ALA A 437 13.16 -18.82 -18.62
C ALA A 437 13.56 -19.46 -19.96
N GLU A 438 14.52 -18.86 -20.67
CA GLU A 438 15.04 -19.41 -21.93
C GLU A 438 15.74 -20.75 -21.71
N ALA A 439 16.54 -20.89 -20.65
CA ALA A 439 17.19 -22.14 -20.28
C ALA A 439 16.16 -23.26 -20.02
N ALA A 440 15.09 -22.96 -19.27
CA ALA A 440 14.00 -23.90 -19.01
C ALA A 440 13.26 -24.30 -20.30
N ALA A 441 13.00 -23.35 -21.21
CA ALA A 441 12.40 -23.64 -22.51
C ALA A 441 13.28 -24.55 -23.37
N ARG A 442 14.60 -24.29 -23.43
CA ARG A 442 15.55 -25.14 -24.17
C ARG A 442 15.66 -26.53 -23.56
N LEU A 443 15.67 -26.64 -22.22
CA LEU A 443 15.66 -27.94 -21.56
C LEU A 443 14.35 -28.71 -21.85
N ALA A 444 13.20 -28.03 -21.86
CA ALA A 444 11.93 -28.64 -22.25
C ALA A 444 11.96 -29.17 -23.69
N LEU A 445 12.59 -28.43 -24.61
CA LEU A 445 12.78 -28.85 -26.01
C LEU A 445 13.57 -30.17 -26.07
N ASP A 446 14.73 -30.23 -25.43
CA ASP A 446 15.61 -31.39 -25.44
C ASP A 446 14.91 -32.61 -24.82
N LEU A 447 14.19 -32.42 -23.71
CA LEU A 447 13.46 -33.47 -23.02
C LEU A 447 12.27 -34.00 -23.84
N TYR A 448 11.49 -33.14 -24.49
CA TYR A 448 10.40 -33.58 -25.38
C TYR A 448 10.92 -34.31 -26.63
N GLN A 449 12.06 -33.87 -27.18
CA GLN A 449 12.72 -34.58 -28.28
C GLN A 449 13.19 -35.97 -27.85
N ALA A 450 13.83 -36.07 -26.68
CA ALA A 450 14.27 -37.35 -26.12
C ALA A 450 13.08 -38.29 -25.80
N ALA A 451 11.93 -37.72 -25.40
CA ALA A 451 10.69 -38.47 -25.16
C ALA A 451 9.92 -38.83 -26.45
N GLY A 452 10.30 -38.33 -27.63
CA GLY A 452 9.59 -38.56 -28.89
C GLY A 452 8.29 -37.75 -29.05
N GLU A 453 8.08 -36.72 -28.23
CA GLU A 453 6.87 -35.90 -28.16
C GLU A 453 6.90 -34.73 -29.15
N HIS A 454 6.93 -35.03 -30.45
CA HIS A 454 7.09 -34.02 -31.51
C HIS A 454 5.98 -32.94 -31.54
N GLY A 455 4.77 -33.24 -31.06
CA GLY A 455 3.70 -32.24 -30.94
C GLY A 455 4.03 -31.19 -29.86
N ARG A 456 4.62 -31.61 -28.75
CA ARG A 456 4.97 -30.74 -27.61
C ARG A 456 6.18 -29.83 -27.92
N VAL A 457 7.06 -30.25 -28.83
CA VAL A 457 8.15 -29.41 -29.35
C VAL A 457 7.65 -28.08 -29.94
N ARG A 458 6.48 -28.08 -30.61
CA ARG A 458 5.89 -26.85 -31.15
C ARG A 458 5.42 -25.90 -30.05
N ALA A 459 4.88 -26.45 -28.96
CA ALA A 459 4.49 -25.64 -27.80
C ALA A 459 5.69 -24.93 -27.18
N VAL A 460 6.88 -25.56 -27.17
CA VAL A 460 8.13 -24.93 -26.74
C VAL A 460 8.53 -23.77 -27.66
N ALA A 461 8.36 -23.91 -28.98
CA ALA A 461 8.67 -22.85 -29.93
C ALA A 461 7.83 -21.58 -29.69
N VAL A 462 6.55 -21.73 -29.31
CA VAL A 462 5.71 -20.59 -28.88
C VAL A 462 6.26 -19.94 -27.61
N GLN A 463 6.72 -20.71 -26.62
CA GLN A 463 7.28 -20.14 -25.39
C GLN A 463 8.61 -19.41 -25.63
N LEU A 464 9.46 -19.91 -26.52
CA LEU A 464 10.66 -19.20 -26.95
C LEU A 464 10.31 -17.89 -27.68
N ALA A 465 9.21 -17.83 -28.43
CA ALA A 465 8.73 -16.58 -29.00
C ALA A 465 8.31 -15.58 -27.92
N TRP A 466 7.60 -16.03 -26.88
CA TRP A 466 7.25 -15.21 -25.71
C TRP A 466 8.49 -14.68 -24.96
N ALA A 467 9.49 -15.53 -24.74
CA ALA A 467 10.74 -15.14 -24.08
C ALA A 467 11.44 -13.99 -24.84
N ARG A 468 11.46 -14.02 -26.18
CA ARG A 468 11.98 -12.91 -27.01
C ARG A 468 11.21 -11.61 -26.77
N GLY A 469 9.88 -11.69 -26.69
CA GLY A 469 9.02 -10.55 -26.39
C GLY A 469 9.32 -9.93 -25.03
N TYR A 470 9.43 -10.76 -24.00
CA TYR A 470 9.78 -10.33 -22.66
C TYR A 470 11.20 -9.76 -22.57
N GLY A 471 12.14 -10.31 -23.36
CA GLY A 471 13.49 -9.77 -23.57
C GLY A 471 13.55 -8.54 -24.46
N GLY A 472 12.41 -8.10 -25.00
CA GLY A 472 12.29 -6.83 -25.65
C GLY A 472 12.39 -6.80 -27.17
N ASP A 473 12.15 -7.94 -27.79
CA ASP A 473 12.02 -8.03 -29.24
C ASP A 473 10.63 -8.54 -29.62
N PRO A 474 9.57 -7.71 -29.45
CA PRO A 474 8.22 -8.08 -29.85
C PRO A 474 8.14 -8.34 -31.37
N SER A 475 9.02 -7.74 -32.17
CA SER A 475 9.09 -8.00 -33.62
C SER A 475 9.50 -9.45 -33.91
N SER A 476 10.52 -9.95 -33.22
CA SER A 476 10.93 -11.36 -33.34
C SER A 476 9.98 -12.33 -32.64
N GLN A 477 9.28 -11.91 -31.58
CA GLN A 477 8.15 -12.68 -31.04
C GLN A 477 7.09 -12.90 -32.11
N ALA A 478 6.59 -11.83 -32.74
CA ALA A 478 5.54 -11.92 -33.76
C ALA A 478 5.99 -12.80 -34.94
N ARG A 479 7.22 -12.63 -35.44
CA ARG A 479 7.77 -13.44 -36.54
C ARG A 479 7.78 -14.93 -36.20
N ALA A 480 8.32 -15.29 -35.05
CA ALA A 480 8.40 -16.69 -34.62
C ALA A 480 7.02 -17.29 -34.36
N ALA A 481 6.11 -16.53 -33.73
CA ALA A 481 4.76 -16.99 -33.48
C ALA A 481 3.96 -17.23 -34.78
N ARG A 482 4.18 -16.44 -35.85
CA ARG A 482 3.58 -16.68 -37.18
C ARG A 482 4.05 -18.00 -37.80
N GLU A 483 5.35 -18.29 -37.74
CA GLU A 483 5.91 -19.53 -38.25
C GLU A 483 5.29 -20.75 -37.54
N VAL A 484 5.19 -20.69 -36.22
CA VAL A 484 4.59 -21.77 -35.41
C VAL A 484 3.08 -21.87 -35.64
N ALA A 485 2.37 -20.74 -35.78
CA ALA A 485 0.93 -20.74 -36.07
C ALA A 485 0.62 -21.39 -37.42
N ALA A 486 1.40 -21.07 -38.46
CA ALA A 486 1.23 -21.64 -39.80
C ALA A 486 1.48 -23.16 -39.79
N GLU A 487 2.52 -23.62 -39.09
CA GLU A 487 2.78 -25.05 -38.93
C GLU A 487 1.64 -25.73 -38.16
N ALA A 488 1.25 -25.19 -37.00
CA ALA A 488 0.17 -25.72 -36.16
C ALA A 488 -1.15 -25.82 -36.94
N GLN A 489 -1.48 -24.82 -37.74
CA GLN A 489 -2.65 -24.85 -38.62
C GLN A 489 -2.57 -25.96 -39.67
N SER A 490 -1.40 -26.17 -40.29
CA SER A 490 -1.21 -27.21 -41.32
C SER A 490 -1.39 -28.64 -40.80
N VAL A 491 -1.07 -28.87 -39.52
CA VAL A 491 -1.19 -30.17 -38.85
C VAL A 491 -2.45 -30.31 -37.99
N GLY A 492 -3.27 -29.26 -37.87
CA GLY A 492 -4.51 -29.26 -37.10
C GLY A 492 -4.33 -29.18 -35.57
N ASP A 493 -3.20 -28.69 -35.08
CA ASP A 493 -2.94 -28.51 -33.63
C ASP A 493 -3.59 -27.22 -33.11
N ARG A 494 -4.84 -27.34 -32.66
CA ARG A 494 -5.65 -26.21 -32.18
C ARG A 494 -5.06 -25.52 -30.95
N VAL A 495 -4.40 -26.26 -30.05
CA VAL A 495 -3.86 -25.70 -28.80
C VAL A 495 -2.65 -24.83 -29.09
N VAL A 496 -1.70 -25.34 -29.89
CA VAL A 496 -0.53 -24.56 -30.30
C VAL A 496 -0.94 -23.38 -31.16
N LEU A 497 -1.91 -23.55 -32.06
CA LEU A 497 -2.44 -22.46 -32.88
C LEU A 497 -3.00 -21.34 -32.00
N ARG A 498 -3.92 -21.65 -31.07
CA ARG A 498 -4.50 -20.67 -30.14
C ARG A 498 -3.43 -19.91 -29.36
N ASN A 499 -2.45 -20.61 -28.79
CA ASN A 499 -1.39 -19.98 -28.01
C ASN A 499 -0.48 -19.10 -28.88
N SER A 500 -0.21 -19.52 -30.13
CA SER A 500 0.56 -18.74 -31.11
C SER A 500 -0.18 -17.47 -31.51
N LEU A 501 -1.50 -17.55 -31.73
CA LEU A 501 -2.35 -16.38 -32.02
C LEU A 501 -2.32 -15.37 -30.86
N GLY A 502 -2.27 -15.83 -29.61
CA GLY A 502 -2.05 -14.96 -28.45
C GLY A 502 -0.68 -14.29 -28.44
N ALA A 503 0.37 -15.03 -28.79
CA ALA A 503 1.72 -14.46 -28.92
C ALA A 503 1.79 -13.41 -30.04
N ILE A 504 1.11 -13.64 -31.17
CA ILE A 504 0.99 -12.66 -32.27
C ILE A 504 0.25 -11.42 -31.77
N GLY A 505 -0.94 -11.59 -31.18
CA GLY A 505 -1.73 -10.49 -30.66
C GLY A 505 -1.00 -9.62 -29.64
N ALA A 506 -0.34 -10.24 -28.66
CA ALA A 506 0.40 -9.52 -27.62
C ALA A 506 1.66 -8.79 -28.13
N ALA A 507 2.21 -9.19 -29.28
CA ALA A 507 3.32 -8.49 -29.92
C ALA A 507 2.84 -7.41 -30.90
N CYS A 508 1.91 -7.76 -31.79
CA CYS A 508 1.42 -6.88 -32.84
C CYS A 508 0.63 -5.68 -32.28
N VAL A 509 -0.15 -5.88 -31.20
CA VAL A 509 -0.91 -4.77 -30.60
C VAL A 509 0.00 -3.64 -30.08
N PRO A 510 1.02 -3.92 -29.24
CA PRO A 510 1.99 -2.90 -28.83
C PRO A 510 2.87 -2.37 -29.97
N LEU A 511 3.18 -3.17 -30.99
CA LEU A 511 3.93 -2.69 -32.17
C LEU A 511 3.14 -1.68 -33.03
N GLY A 512 1.82 -1.64 -32.86
CA GLY A 512 0.90 -0.85 -33.68
C GLY A 512 0.37 -1.58 -34.91
N ASP A 513 0.69 -2.87 -35.11
CA ASP A 513 0.07 -3.71 -36.14
C ASP A 513 -1.28 -4.24 -35.65
N LEU A 514 -2.23 -3.32 -35.49
CA LEU A 514 -3.51 -3.62 -34.85
C LEU A 514 -4.40 -4.50 -35.74
N GLU A 515 -4.25 -4.44 -37.07
CA GLU A 515 -5.06 -5.25 -37.99
C GLU A 515 -4.75 -6.73 -37.82
N GLU A 516 -3.48 -7.11 -37.94
CA GLU A 516 -3.05 -8.49 -37.72
C GLU A 516 -3.28 -8.90 -36.26
N GLY A 517 -2.92 -8.04 -35.30
CA GLY A 517 -3.09 -8.34 -33.89
C GLY A 517 -4.54 -8.63 -33.52
N VAL A 518 -5.49 -7.81 -33.99
CA VAL A 518 -6.92 -8.04 -33.73
C VAL A 518 -7.44 -9.29 -34.44
N ALA A 519 -7.05 -9.53 -35.70
CA ALA A 519 -7.47 -10.74 -36.41
C ALA A 519 -6.99 -12.01 -35.68
N ALA A 520 -5.73 -12.02 -35.21
CA ALA A 520 -5.20 -13.15 -34.46
C ALA A 520 -5.93 -13.35 -33.12
N LEU A 521 -6.20 -12.28 -32.38
CA LEU A 521 -6.89 -12.34 -31.09
C LEU A 521 -8.36 -12.74 -31.23
N GLU A 522 -9.08 -12.29 -32.27
CA GLU A 522 -10.46 -12.69 -32.53
C GLU A 522 -10.57 -14.17 -32.88
N GLU A 523 -9.66 -14.69 -33.71
CA GLU A 523 -9.59 -16.11 -34.02
C GLU A 523 -9.19 -16.96 -32.79
N GLY A 524 -8.21 -16.50 -32.01
CA GLY A 524 -7.81 -17.13 -30.76
C GLY A 524 -8.96 -17.18 -29.74
N LEU A 525 -9.72 -16.08 -29.62
CA LEU A 525 -10.90 -16.00 -28.77
C LEU A 525 -12.01 -16.94 -29.22
N ARG A 526 -12.23 -17.07 -30.54
CA ARG A 526 -13.19 -18.03 -31.09
C ARG A 526 -12.82 -19.46 -30.70
N ILE A 527 -11.56 -19.86 -30.89
CA ILE A 527 -11.05 -21.19 -30.51
C ILE A 527 -11.21 -21.40 -29.00
N ALA A 528 -10.78 -20.46 -28.17
CA ALA A 528 -10.90 -20.56 -26.71
C ALA A 528 -12.36 -20.70 -26.24
N THR A 529 -13.28 -19.97 -26.88
CA THR A 529 -14.72 -20.03 -26.55
C THR A 529 -15.31 -21.39 -26.93
N GLU A 530 -14.97 -21.91 -28.11
CA GLU A 530 -15.40 -23.25 -28.56
C GLU A 530 -14.88 -24.35 -27.63
N ASP A 531 -13.65 -24.21 -27.15
CA ASP A 531 -13.00 -25.15 -26.23
C ASP A 531 -13.48 -24.98 -24.77
N GLY A 532 -14.30 -23.95 -24.48
CA GLY A 532 -14.78 -23.62 -23.14
C GLY A 532 -13.71 -23.03 -22.21
N ASP A 533 -12.57 -22.61 -22.74
CA ASP A 533 -11.45 -22.03 -22.00
C ASP A 533 -11.75 -20.57 -21.63
N ARG A 534 -12.33 -20.39 -20.43
CA ARG A 534 -12.70 -19.06 -19.92
C ARG A 534 -11.47 -18.17 -19.71
N VAL A 535 -10.36 -18.72 -19.21
CA VAL A 535 -9.16 -17.96 -18.87
C VAL A 535 -8.55 -17.34 -20.12
N GLN A 536 -8.32 -18.13 -21.16
CA GLN A 536 -7.81 -17.63 -22.44
C GLN A 536 -8.80 -16.66 -23.09
N SER A 537 -10.11 -16.93 -22.99
CA SER A 537 -11.13 -16.01 -23.50
C SER A 537 -11.07 -14.63 -22.83
N GLN A 538 -10.87 -14.57 -21.51
CA GLN A 538 -10.67 -13.30 -20.80
C GLN A 538 -9.40 -12.58 -21.28
N TRP A 539 -8.31 -13.34 -21.40
CA TRP A 539 -7.01 -12.81 -21.76
C TRP A 539 -7.02 -12.19 -23.18
N PHE A 540 -7.61 -12.89 -24.16
CA PHE A 540 -7.85 -12.35 -25.50
C PHE A 540 -8.78 -11.13 -25.48
N GLY A 541 -9.86 -11.18 -24.68
CA GLY A 541 -10.78 -10.06 -24.51
C GLY A 541 -10.11 -8.78 -24.01
N ALA A 542 -9.19 -8.90 -23.04
CA ALA A 542 -8.42 -7.77 -22.51
C ALA A 542 -7.45 -7.19 -23.54
N LEU A 543 -6.71 -8.02 -24.31
CA LEU A 543 -5.83 -7.51 -25.36
C LEU A 543 -6.61 -6.86 -26.51
N LEU A 544 -7.77 -7.39 -26.87
CA LEU A 544 -8.67 -6.76 -27.84
C LEU A 544 -9.17 -5.39 -27.33
N ALA A 545 -9.45 -5.26 -26.03
CA ALA A 545 -9.83 -3.98 -25.44
C ALA A 545 -8.68 -2.98 -25.49
N LEU A 546 -7.44 -3.43 -25.22
CA LEU A 546 -6.25 -2.59 -25.39
C LEU A 546 -6.11 -2.12 -26.85
N ALA A 547 -6.28 -3.02 -27.83
CA ALA A 547 -6.22 -2.67 -29.25
C ALA A 547 -7.31 -1.67 -29.66
N ASP A 548 -8.55 -1.88 -29.21
CA ASP A 548 -9.67 -0.95 -29.43
C ASP A 548 -9.34 0.44 -28.82
N GLY A 549 -8.76 0.47 -27.62
CA GLY A 549 -8.29 1.70 -26.97
C GLY A 549 -7.16 2.39 -27.72
N LEU A 550 -6.18 1.68 -28.25
CA LEU A 550 -5.10 2.30 -29.04
C LEU A 550 -5.58 2.82 -30.41
N ARG A 551 -6.66 2.24 -30.97
CA ARG A 551 -7.35 2.75 -32.19
C ARG A 551 -8.19 4.01 -31.95
N GLY A 552 -8.36 4.46 -30.71
CA GLY A 552 -9.28 5.54 -30.37
C GLY A 552 -10.74 5.09 -30.18
N GLN A 553 -11.00 3.79 -30.03
CA GLN A 553 -12.36 3.24 -29.81
C GLN A 553 -12.61 2.96 -28.33
N LEU A 554 -12.39 3.95 -27.46
CA LEU A 554 -12.40 3.76 -26.00
C LEU A 554 -13.72 3.18 -25.45
N THR A 555 -14.86 3.61 -25.99
CA THR A 555 -16.18 3.08 -25.60
C THR A 555 -16.30 1.59 -25.92
N ARG A 556 -15.79 1.16 -27.09
CA ARG A 556 -15.78 -0.25 -27.48
C ARG A 556 -14.84 -1.06 -26.59
N ALA A 557 -13.67 -0.51 -26.26
CA ALA A 557 -12.71 -1.14 -25.36
C ALA A 557 -13.32 -1.44 -23.98
N ARG A 558 -14.01 -0.46 -23.38
CA ARG A 558 -14.67 -0.62 -22.07
C ARG A 558 -15.82 -1.63 -22.13
N ALA A 559 -16.68 -1.53 -23.14
CA ALA A 559 -17.76 -2.49 -23.34
C ALA A 559 -17.26 -3.93 -23.55
N ARG A 560 -16.04 -4.11 -24.08
CA ARG A 560 -15.41 -5.41 -24.22
C ARG A 560 -14.96 -5.97 -22.86
N LEU A 561 -14.32 -5.14 -22.02
CA LEU A 561 -13.95 -5.54 -20.66
C LEU A 561 -15.19 -5.93 -19.83
N ASP A 562 -16.28 -5.16 -19.93
CA ASP A 562 -17.52 -5.43 -19.19
C ASP A 562 -18.21 -6.76 -19.59
N ARG A 563 -17.92 -7.27 -20.79
CA ARG A 563 -18.49 -8.53 -21.32
C ARG A 563 -17.64 -9.75 -21.01
N VAL A 564 -16.43 -9.56 -20.52
CA VAL A 564 -15.60 -10.67 -20.05
C VAL A 564 -16.28 -11.27 -18.81
N PRO A 565 -16.54 -12.59 -18.77
CA PRO A 565 -17.25 -13.21 -17.65
C PRO A 565 -16.59 -12.84 -16.31
N ALA A 566 -17.36 -12.35 -15.34
CA ALA A 566 -16.83 -11.99 -14.04
C ALA A 566 -16.23 -13.23 -13.35
N MET A 567 -14.97 -13.13 -12.93
CA MET A 567 -14.34 -14.04 -11.99
C MET A 567 -14.42 -13.41 -10.60
N ASP A 568 -14.24 -14.19 -9.53
CA ASP A 568 -14.22 -13.67 -8.15
C ASP A 568 -13.21 -12.52 -7.98
N GLN A 569 -12.13 -12.52 -8.77
CA GLN A 569 -11.21 -11.40 -8.92
C GLN A 569 -10.74 -11.25 -10.38
N PRO A 570 -10.44 -10.02 -10.84
CA PRO A 570 -9.92 -9.78 -12.18
C PRO A 570 -8.55 -10.44 -12.36
N SER A 571 -8.30 -11.01 -13.55
CA SER A 571 -6.96 -11.46 -13.94
C SER A 571 -5.99 -10.28 -13.98
N SER A 572 -4.70 -10.54 -13.76
CA SER A 572 -3.66 -9.48 -13.79
C SER A 572 -3.70 -8.65 -15.07
N LEU A 573 -3.86 -9.28 -16.24
CA LEU A 573 -3.98 -8.56 -17.52
C LEU A 573 -5.26 -7.72 -17.60
N SER A 574 -6.40 -8.24 -17.17
CA SER A 574 -7.66 -7.48 -17.22
C SER A 574 -7.58 -6.22 -16.35
N LEU A 575 -6.97 -6.32 -15.17
CA LEU A 575 -6.74 -5.19 -14.27
C LEU A 575 -5.74 -4.19 -14.88
N GLU A 576 -4.64 -4.65 -15.48
CA GLU A 576 -3.69 -3.79 -16.19
C GLU A 576 -4.35 -2.99 -17.33
N VAL A 577 -5.14 -3.66 -18.16
CA VAL A 577 -5.80 -3.00 -19.30
C VAL A 577 -6.89 -2.04 -18.81
N SER A 578 -7.71 -2.46 -17.85
CA SER A 578 -8.76 -1.63 -17.25
C SER A 578 -8.19 -0.35 -16.63
N THR A 579 -7.19 -0.48 -15.75
CA THR A 579 -6.51 0.66 -15.12
C THR A 579 -5.86 1.58 -16.16
N PHE A 580 -5.25 1.03 -17.21
CA PHE A 580 -4.66 1.83 -18.30
C PHE A 580 -5.72 2.61 -19.09
N LEU A 581 -6.84 1.97 -19.48
CA LEU A 581 -7.93 2.64 -20.19
C LEU A 581 -8.58 3.72 -19.32
N HIS A 582 -8.73 3.49 -18.02
CA HIS A 582 -9.19 4.51 -17.07
C HIS A 582 -8.22 5.70 -16.99
N HIS A 583 -6.91 5.44 -16.95
CA HIS A 583 -5.90 6.48 -16.97
C HIS A 583 -5.96 7.31 -18.26
N LEU A 584 -6.03 6.66 -19.44
CA LEU A 584 -6.14 7.34 -20.74
C LEU A 584 -7.43 8.18 -20.88
N ALA A 585 -8.53 7.71 -20.29
CA ALA A 585 -9.79 8.45 -20.25
C ALA A 585 -9.72 9.73 -19.39
N GLY A 586 -8.71 9.83 -18.49
CA GLY A 586 -8.64 10.84 -17.45
C GLY A 586 -9.45 10.50 -16.19
N ASN A 587 -9.91 9.25 -16.04
CA ASN A 587 -10.67 8.81 -14.86
C ASN A 587 -9.72 8.32 -13.75
N HIS A 588 -8.90 9.23 -13.22
CA HIS A 588 -7.83 8.91 -12.28
C HIS A 588 -8.34 8.34 -10.94
N ARG A 589 -9.52 8.77 -10.48
CA ARG A 589 -10.13 8.20 -9.26
C ARG A 589 -10.56 6.75 -9.42
N ALA A 590 -11.01 6.35 -10.61
CA ALA A 590 -11.30 4.94 -10.88
C ALA A 590 -10.03 4.08 -10.80
N VAL A 591 -8.90 4.56 -11.33
CA VAL A 591 -7.61 3.88 -11.21
C VAL A 591 -7.26 3.61 -9.74
N LEU A 592 -7.34 4.63 -8.88
CA LEU A 592 -7.01 4.49 -7.46
C LEU A 592 -7.94 3.51 -6.74
N ARG A 593 -9.25 3.60 -6.99
CA ARG A 593 -10.25 2.70 -6.42
C ARG A 593 -9.99 1.25 -6.83
N GLU A 594 -9.74 1.01 -8.11
CA GLU A 594 -9.52 -0.33 -8.65
C GLU A 594 -8.26 -0.97 -8.05
N VAL A 595 -7.20 -0.19 -7.83
CA VAL A 595 -5.98 -0.65 -7.16
C VAL A 595 -6.18 -0.91 -5.67
N GLU A 596 -7.00 -0.10 -4.98
CA GLU A 596 -7.33 -0.30 -3.57
C GLU A 596 -8.21 -1.54 -3.34
N GLU A 597 -9.26 -1.71 -4.15
CA GLU A 597 -10.17 -2.87 -4.10
C GLU A 597 -9.44 -4.20 -4.38
N ASN A 598 -8.35 -4.16 -5.16
CA ASN A 598 -7.55 -5.32 -5.54
C ASN A 598 -6.15 -5.32 -4.91
N ALA A 599 -5.94 -4.62 -3.79
CA ALA A 599 -4.60 -4.40 -3.22
C ALA A 599 -3.84 -5.70 -2.89
N SER A 600 -4.54 -6.75 -2.43
CA SER A 600 -3.97 -8.08 -2.18
C SER A 600 -3.43 -8.71 -3.46
N SER A 601 -4.19 -8.62 -4.54
CA SER A 601 -3.91 -9.24 -5.83
C SER A 601 -2.79 -8.48 -6.54
N VAL A 602 -2.84 -7.14 -6.53
CA VAL A 602 -1.77 -6.27 -7.06
C VAL A 602 -0.44 -6.57 -6.40
N SER A 603 -0.43 -6.79 -5.08
CA SER A 603 0.79 -7.14 -4.34
C SER A 603 1.33 -8.53 -4.74
N ALA A 604 0.43 -9.47 -5.05
CA ALA A 604 0.81 -10.80 -5.50
C ALA A 604 1.23 -10.88 -6.97
N PHE A 605 0.90 -9.88 -7.80
CA PHE A 605 1.30 -9.83 -9.21
C PHE A 605 2.77 -9.46 -9.44
N HIS A 606 3.55 -9.19 -8.37
CA HIS A 606 4.99 -8.91 -8.42
C HIS A 606 5.37 -7.94 -9.56
N VAL A 607 6.05 -8.42 -10.61
CA VAL A 607 6.56 -7.62 -11.72
C VAL A 607 5.44 -6.99 -12.56
N ARG A 608 4.31 -7.67 -12.76
CA ARG A 608 3.13 -7.08 -13.43
C ARG A 608 2.48 -5.97 -12.61
N GLY A 609 2.52 -6.11 -11.29
CA GLY A 609 2.05 -5.07 -10.36
C GLY A 609 2.78 -3.74 -10.51
N ILE A 610 4.02 -3.73 -11.03
CA ILE A 610 4.81 -2.50 -11.25
C ILE A 610 4.07 -1.54 -12.19
N TRP A 611 3.50 -2.06 -13.29
CA TRP A 611 2.77 -1.22 -14.24
C TRP A 611 1.50 -0.63 -13.63
N ILE A 612 0.71 -1.45 -12.93
CA ILE A 612 -0.52 -1.02 -12.24
C ILE A 612 -0.21 0.06 -11.19
N LEU A 613 0.83 -0.18 -10.38
CA LEU A 613 1.27 0.78 -9.36
C LEU A 613 1.86 2.05 -9.98
N GLY A 614 2.52 1.95 -11.15
CA GLY A 614 2.95 3.09 -11.94
C GLY A 614 1.76 3.94 -12.40
N LEU A 615 0.73 3.32 -12.97
CA LEU A 615 -0.51 4.00 -13.36
C LEU A 615 -1.20 4.66 -12.17
N ALA A 616 -1.23 3.99 -11.01
CA ALA A 616 -1.75 4.55 -9.76
C ALA A 616 -0.92 5.75 -9.27
N ALA A 617 0.41 5.68 -9.38
CA ALA A 617 1.29 6.81 -9.06
C ALA A 617 0.99 8.01 -9.95
N ALA A 618 0.90 7.81 -11.27
CA ALA A 618 0.55 8.87 -12.21
C ALA A 618 -0.85 9.42 -11.96
N ALA A 619 -1.85 8.55 -11.72
CA ALA A 619 -3.22 8.97 -11.42
C ALA A 619 -3.32 9.79 -10.12
N ALA A 620 -2.68 9.36 -9.04
CA ALA A 620 -2.61 10.13 -7.79
C ALA A 620 -1.94 11.48 -8.01
N ALA A 621 -0.88 11.52 -8.82
CA ALA A 621 -0.17 12.75 -9.13
C ALA A 621 -1.03 13.71 -9.97
N GLU A 622 -1.79 13.20 -10.95
CA GLU A 622 -2.77 13.99 -11.74
C GLU A 622 -3.91 14.55 -10.88
N LEU A 623 -4.25 13.90 -9.78
CA LEU A 623 -5.22 14.41 -8.79
C LEU A 623 -4.61 15.39 -7.78
N GLY A 624 -3.29 15.56 -7.76
CA GLY A 624 -2.58 16.45 -6.81
C GLY A 624 -2.26 15.79 -5.47
N GLU A 625 -2.41 14.47 -5.36
CA GLU A 625 -2.16 13.68 -4.16
C GLU A 625 -0.69 13.26 -4.07
N ALA A 626 0.22 14.22 -3.89
CA ALA A 626 1.67 14.00 -3.98
C ALA A 626 2.21 12.95 -2.98
N ALA A 627 1.63 12.84 -1.78
CA ALA A 627 2.04 11.82 -0.80
C ALA A 627 1.67 10.41 -1.25
N THR A 628 0.44 10.22 -1.74
CA THR A 628 -0.05 8.96 -2.31
C THR A 628 0.79 8.53 -3.51
N ALA A 629 1.06 9.47 -4.43
CA ALA A 629 1.89 9.23 -5.61
C ALA A 629 3.31 8.76 -5.23
N ARG A 630 3.98 9.44 -4.27
CA ARG A 630 5.30 9.02 -3.77
C ARG A 630 5.28 7.63 -3.13
N GLY A 631 4.21 7.29 -2.41
CA GLY A 631 4.02 5.96 -1.83
C GLY A 631 3.99 4.86 -2.91
N PHE A 632 3.26 5.09 -4.01
CA PHE A 632 3.24 4.15 -5.14
C PHE A 632 4.58 4.07 -5.88
N VAL A 633 5.26 5.21 -6.13
CA VAL A 633 6.60 5.22 -6.73
C VAL A 633 7.61 4.43 -5.89
N ALA A 634 7.59 4.60 -4.56
CA ALA A 634 8.46 3.84 -3.67
C ALA A 634 8.21 2.33 -3.75
N ARG A 635 6.94 1.91 -3.86
CA ARG A 635 6.58 0.49 -4.06
C ARG A 635 7.06 -0.05 -5.41
N VAL A 636 6.91 0.73 -6.48
CA VAL A 636 7.43 0.39 -7.82
C VAL A 636 8.95 0.19 -7.76
N GLN A 637 9.68 1.11 -7.13
CA GLN A 637 11.13 1.02 -6.98
C GLN A 637 11.55 -0.18 -6.13
N ALA A 638 10.84 -0.47 -5.03
CA ALA A 638 11.11 -1.64 -4.20
C ALA A 638 10.90 -2.96 -4.95
N LEU A 639 9.87 -3.03 -5.82
CA LEU A 639 9.61 -4.21 -6.65
C LEU A 639 10.58 -4.33 -7.84
N GLY A 640 11.16 -3.22 -8.31
CA GLY A 640 12.02 -3.14 -9.49
C GLY A 640 13.52 -2.96 -9.22
N ALA A 641 13.99 -3.01 -7.97
CA ALA A 641 15.34 -2.60 -7.56
C ALA A 641 16.51 -3.32 -8.28
N ASP A 642 16.28 -4.50 -8.86
CA ASP A 642 17.31 -5.34 -9.50
C ASP A 642 16.90 -5.86 -10.89
N ARG A 643 15.85 -5.30 -11.52
CA ARG A 643 15.18 -5.96 -12.67
C ARG A 643 14.72 -4.97 -13.72
N ASP A 644 15.13 -5.18 -14.97
CA ASP A 644 14.66 -4.42 -16.13
C ASP A 644 13.72 -5.32 -16.94
N PHE A 645 12.41 -5.26 -16.64
CA PHE A 645 11.40 -5.88 -17.48
C PHE A 645 11.05 -4.95 -18.64
N PHE A 646 11.14 -5.42 -19.87
CA PHE A 646 11.29 -4.54 -21.00
C PHE A 646 10.13 -3.56 -21.26
N TYR A 647 8.88 -3.99 -21.45
CA TYR A 647 7.81 -3.01 -21.70
C TYR A 647 7.24 -2.43 -20.39
N GLN A 648 6.95 -3.23 -19.36
CA GLN A 648 6.36 -2.75 -18.11
C GLN A 648 7.30 -1.84 -17.34
N SER A 649 8.61 -2.10 -17.29
CA SER A 649 9.52 -1.22 -16.56
C SER A 649 9.75 0.08 -17.30
N ARG A 650 9.80 0.06 -18.64
CA ARG A 650 9.89 1.28 -19.46
C ARG A 650 8.60 2.10 -19.39
N ALA A 651 7.44 1.45 -19.44
CA ALA A 651 6.15 2.10 -19.25
C ALA A 651 5.98 2.61 -17.80
N SER A 652 6.43 1.87 -16.79
CA SER A 652 6.41 2.33 -15.39
C SER A 652 7.37 3.49 -15.15
N ARG A 653 8.50 3.54 -15.86
CA ARG A 653 9.40 4.70 -15.88
C ARG A 653 8.72 5.91 -16.52
N TRP A 654 7.94 5.72 -17.59
CA TRP A 654 7.09 6.78 -18.14
C TRP A 654 6.09 7.29 -17.08
N MET A 655 5.35 6.42 -16.40
CA MET A 655 4.42 6.83 -15.34
C MET A 655 5.11 7.49 -14.14
N SER A 656 6.31 7.03 -13.77
CA SER A 656 7.14 7.67 -12.73
C SER A 656 7.58 9.07 -13.16
N GLY A 657 7.84 9.28 -14.45
CA GLY A 657 8.11 10.58 -15.05
C GLY A 657 6.91 11.53 -14.92
N VAL A 658 5.70 11.04 -15.20
CA VAL A 658 4.46 11.81 -14.97
C VAL A 658 4.28 12.18 -13.50
N ALA A 659 4.53 11.23 -12.59
CA ALA A 659 4.45 11.50 -11.15
C ALA A 659 5.48 12.57 -10.70
N SER A 660 6.72 12.48 -11.18
CA SER A 660 7.78 13.47 -10.92
C SER A 660 7.43 14.84 -11.49
N TRP A 661 6.83 14.87 -12.68
CA TRP A 661 6.36 16.11 -13.32
C TRP A 661 5.31 16.83 -12.47
N CYS A 662 4.30 16.10 -12.00
CA CYS A 662 3.26 16.66 -11.15
C CYS A 662 3.78 17.07 -9.76
N ALA A 663 4.86 16.45 -9.28
CA ALA A 663 5.54 16.83 -8.05
C ALA A 663 6.44 18.08 -8.18
N GLY A 664 6.67 18.57 -9.40
CA GLY A 664 7.59 19.69 -9.67
C GLY A 664 9.07 19.30 -9.69
N GLU A 665 9.39 18.00 -9.83
CA GLU A 665 10.76 17.48 -9.99
C GLU A 665 11.15 17.51 -11.48
N ASP A 666 11.20 18.70 -12.07
CA ASP A 666 11.22 18.90 -13.52
C ASP A 666 12.39 18.21 -14.27
N GLU A 667 13.63 18.30 -13.74
CA GLU A 667 14.80 17.63 -14.36
C GLU A 667 14.66 16.10 -14.33
N ARG A 668 14.23 15.56 -13.19
CA ARG A 668 14.02 14.12 -13.03
C ARG A 668 12.89 13.62 -13.93
N ALA A 669 11.79 14.36 -14.01
CA ALA A 669 10.67 14.05 -14.87
C ALA A 669 11.11 14.00 -16.34
N ARG A 670 11.86 15.01 -16.79
CA ARG A 670 12.41 15.10 -18.14
C ARG A 670 13.28 13.89 -18.48
N ASP A 671 14.20 13.52 -17.61
CA ASP A 671 15.09 12.36 -17.84
C ASP A 671 14.35 11.01 -17.84
N GLN A 672 13.32 10.89 -17.00
CA GLN A 672 12.49 9.68 -16.96
C GLN A 672 11.62 9.56 -18.21
N LEU A 673 10.92 10.62 -18.61
CA LEU A 673 10.07 10.67 -19.80
C LEU A 673 10.89 10.48 -21.09
N ARG A 674 12.01 11.20 -21.23
CA ARG A 674 12.91 11.07 -22.39
C ARG A 674 13.43 9.65 -22.54
N GLY A 675 13.94 9.07 -21.45
CA GLY A 675 14.46 7.70 -21.45
C GLY A 675 13.37 6.68 -21.78
N ALA A 676 12.17 6.83 -21.22
CA ALA A 676 11.06 5.92 -21.49
C ALA A 676 10.54 6.02 -22.93
N ALA A 677 10.37 7.23 -23.47
CA ALA A 677 9.87 7.44 -24.82
C ALA A 677 10.81 6.88 -25.90
N HIS A 678 12.12 7.15 -25.78
CA HIS A 678 13.11 6.61 -26.71
C HIS A 678 13.23 5.11 -26.60
N ALA A 679 13.27 4.55 -25.38
CA ALA A 679 13.27 3.11 -25.20
C ALA A 679 12.03 2.49 -25.87
N LEU A 680 10.81 2.95 -25.57
CA LEU A 680 9.60 2.40 -26.21
C LEU A 680 9.64 2.48 -27.74
N LEU A 681 10.24 3.53 -28.31
CA LEU A 681 10.39 3.68 -29.76
C LEU A 681 11.41 2.70 -30.35
N ASP A 682 12.60 2.56 -29.74
CA ASP A 682 13.66 1.65 -30.20
C ASP A 682 13.17 0.18 -30.23
N MET A 683 12.20 -0.12 -29.39
CA MET A 683 11.53 -1.41 -29.23
C MET A 683 10.46 -1.66 -30.29
N GLY A 684 10.11 -0.63 -31.07
CA GLY A 684 9.02 -0.64 -32.03
C GLY A 684 7.62 -0.49 -31.40
N VAL A 685 7.52 -0.23 -30.08
CA VAL A 685 6.26 -0.12 -29.33
C VAL A 685 5.65 1.28 -29.51
N ARG A 686 5.30 1.57 -30.76
CA ARG A 686 4.98 2.90 -31.28
C ARG A 686 3.78 3.61 -30.62
N PRO A 687 2.63 2.96 -30.36
CA PRO A 687 1.48 3.63 -29.75
C PRO A 687 1.78 4.15 -28.33
N LEU A 688 2.52 3.39 -27.52
CA LEU A 688 2.93 3.85 -26.18
C LEU A 688 4.05 4.90 -26.27
N ALA A 689 4.99 4.75 -27.21
CA ALA A 689 5.99 5.77 -27.47
C ALA A 689 5.34 7.11 -27.86
N ALA A 690 4.28 7.10 -28.67
CA ALA A 690 3.54 8.31 -29.03
C ALA A 690 2.95 9.04 -27.81
N LEU A 691 2.34 8.29 -26.88
CA LEU A 691 1.82 8.84 -25.63
C LEU A 691 2.94 9.37 -24.73
N ALA A 692 4.09 8.68 -24.64
CA ALA A 692 5.23 9.12 -23.86
C ALA A 692 5.94 10.35 -24.46
N PHE A 693 6.09 10.42 -25.79
CA PHE A 693 6.61 11.61 -26.49
C PHE A 693 5.67 12.80 -26.35
N ARG A 694 4.35 12.56 -26.32
CA ARG A 694 3.37 13.59 -26.01
C ARG A 694 3.64 14.18 -24.62
N ASP A 695 3.74 13.35 -23.59
CA ASP A 695 4.01 13.82 -22.23
C ASP A 695 5.37 14.54 -22.11
N LEU A 696 6.40 14.07 -22.83
CA LEU A 696 7.70 14.73 -22.91
C LEU A 696 7.60 16.12 -23.57
N ALA A 697 6.87 16.23 -24.68
CA ALA A 697 6.64 17.50 -25.36
C ALA A 697 5.89 18.49 -24.45
N ASP A 698 4.86 18.01 -23.75
CA ASP A 698 4.07 18.82 -22.83
C ASP A 698 4.94 19.37 -21.69
N LEU A 699 5.81 18.55 -21.10
CA LEU A 699 6.77 18.98 -20.09
C LEU A 699 7.79 19.99 -20.67
N ALA A 700 8.37 19.71 -21.84
CA ALA A 700 9.38 20.57 -22.45
C ALA A 700 8.82 21.97 -22.76
N LEU A 701 7.60 22.06 -23.30
CA LEU A 701 6.90 23.33 -23.53
C LEU A 701 6.70 24.11 -22.23
N GLN A 702 6.29 23.44 -21.15
CA GLN A 702 6.11 24.06 -19.85
C GLN A 702 7.43 24.63 -19.29
N LEU A 703 8.55 23.95 -19.53
CA LEU A 703 9.88 24.39 -19.11
C LEU A 703 10.49 25.45 -20.04
N GLY A 704 9.81 25.82 -21.13
CA GLY A 704 10.31 26.77 -22.13
C GLY A 704 11.40 26.19 -23.02
N ASP A 705 11.54 24.87 -23.08
CA ASP A 705 12.51 24.16 -23.93
C ASP A 705 11.88 23.84 -25.29
N ALA A 706 11.89 24.85 -26.17
CA ALA A 706 11.28 24.74 -27.49
C ALA A 706 11.96 23.69 -28.39
N ASP A 707 13.26 23.46 -28.20
CA ASP A 707 14.03 22.51 -29.00
C ASP A 707 13.65 21.07 -28.63
N GLU A 708 13.59 20.74 -27.33
CA GLU A 708 13.16 19.42 -26.88
C GLU A 708 11.68 19.16 -27.20
N ALA A 709 10.83 20.17 -27.02
CA ALA A 709 9.41 20.08 -27.41
C ALA A 709 9.26 19.82 -28.91
N GLY A 710 9.97 20.59 -29.76
CA GLY A 710 9.95 20.42 -31.21
C GLY A 710 10.47 19.04 -31.64
N SER A 711 11.52 18.55 -31.00
CA SER A 711 12.07 17.20 -31.26
C SER A 711 11.08 16.10 -30.89
N ALA A 712 10.47 16.18 -29.70
CA ALA A 712 9.48 15.21 -29.25
C ALA A 712 8.21 15.21 -30.14
N LEU A 713 7.72 16.38 -30.54
CA LEU A 713 6.59 16.51 -31.48
C LEU A 713 6.95 15.98 -32.87
N ALA A 714 8.14 16.24 -33.40
CA ALA A 714 8.59 15.71 -34.69
C ALA A 714 8.67 14.17 -34.67
N ARG A 715 9.08 13.56 -33.54
CA ARG A 715 9.03 12.10 -33.35
C ARG A 715 7.59 11.59 -33.34
N LEU A 716 6.70 12.25 -32.60
CA LEU A 716 5.28 11.93 -32.56
C LEU A 716 4.61 12.03 -33.94
N GLU A 717 4.90 13.07 -34.73
CA GLU A 717 4.45 13.21 -36.11
C GLU A 717 5.00 12.12 -37.04
N GLY A 718 6.25 11.69 -36.82
CA GLY A 718 6.81 10.52 -37.49
C GLY A 718 5.99 9.27 -37.22
N ILE A 719 5.67 9.01 -35.95
CA ILE A 719 4.83 7.88 -35.54
C ILE A 719 3.42 7.99 -36.12
N ALA A 720 2.80 9.16 -36.12
CA ALA A 720 1.45 9.37 -36.66
C ALA A 720 1.35 9.13 -38.17
N ARG A 721 2.43 9.40 -38.93
CA ARG A 721 2.51 9.06 -40.36
C ARG A 721 2.58 7.56 -40.59
N GLU A 722 3.25 6.82 -39.70
CA GLU A 722 3.32 5.36 -39.75
C GLU A 722 2.02 4.70 -39.25
N LEU A 723 1.40 5.29 -38.23
CA LEU A 723 0.20 4.81 -37.55
C LEU A 723 -0.89 5.91 -37.55
N PRO A 724 -1.67 6.04 -38.62
CA PRO A 724 -2.69 7.09 -38.76
C PRO A 724 -3.96 6.81 -37.93
N PHE A 725 -3.80 6.23 -36.73
CA PHE A 725 -4.91 5.98 -35.82
C PHE A 725 -5.49 7.31 -35.31
N PRO A 726 -6.83 7.43 -35.18
CA PRO A 726 -7.47 8.67 -34.71
C PRO A 726 -6.84 9.26 -33.45
N LEU A 727 -6.52 8.42 -32.45
CA LEU A 727 -5.83 8.84 -31.22
C LEU A 727 -4.45 9.45 -31.52
N VAL A 728 -3.57 8.72 -32.22
CA VAL A 728 -2.19 9.14 -32.50
C VAL A 728 -2.16 10.37 -33.42
N SER A 729 -3.00 10.38 -34.45
CA SER A 729 -3.19 11.51 -35.36
C SER A 729 -3.66 12.76 -34.61
N ALA A 730 -4.62 12.62 -33.69
CA ALA A 730 -5.06 13.75 -32.87
C ALA A 730 -3.91 14.26 -31.98
N LEU A 731 -3.12 13.39 -31.34
CA LEU A 731 -1.98 13.80 -30.52
C LEU A 731 -0.90 14.56 -31.30
N ALA A 732 -0.64 14.13 -32.54
CA ALA A 732 0.37 14.72 -33.42
C ALA A 732 -0.12 15.97 -34.18
N SER A 733 -1.44 16.19 -34.26
CA SER A 733 -1.99 17.33 -34.99
C SER A 733 -1.43 18.64 -34.44
N PRO A 734 -1.04 19.61 -35.30
CA PRO A 734 -0.58 20.92 -34.85
C PRO A 734 -1.75 21.82 -34.41
N ASP A 735 -2.98 21.57 -34.89
CA ASP A 735 -4.16 22.33 -34.49
C ASP A 735 -4.64 21.86 -33.11
N ALA A 736 -4.63 22.75 -32.12
CA ALA A 736 -5.04 22.42 -30.76
C ALA A 736 -6.54 22.20 -30.62
N LEU A 737 -7.37 22.96 -31.34
CA LEU A 737 -8.83 22.92 -31.25
C LEU A 737 -9.39 21.68 -31.93
N GLU A 738 -8.96 21.43 -33.17
CA GLU A 738 -9.41 20.26 -33.93
C GLU A 738 -8.99 18.96 -33.21
N SER A 739 -7.74 18.90 -32.74
CA SER A 739 -7.22 17.80 -31.95
C SER A 739 -8.01 17.60 -30.64
N ALA A 740 -8.28 18.67 -29.88
CA ALA A 740 -9.03 18.58 -28.64
C ALA A 740 -10.47 18.09 -28.84
N ALA A 741 -11.13 18.56 -29.90
CA ALA A 741 -12.45 18.10 -30.29
C ALA A 741 -12.44 16.60 -30.63
N GLU A 742 -11.44 16.16 -31.40
CA GLU A 742 -11.30 14.75 -31.76
C GLU A 742 -11.03 13.86 -30.55
N LEU A 743 -10.09 14.22 -29.68
CA LEU A 743 -9.81 13.49 -28.44
C LEU A 743 -11.06 13.38 -27.55
N GLY A 744 -11.87 14.44 -27.50
CA GLY A 744 -13.16 14.44 -26.81
C GLY A 744 -14.18 13.46 -27.42
N ARG A 745 -14.32 13.44 -28.75
CA ARG A 745 -15.20 12.49 -29.46
C ARG A 745 -14.81 11.04 -29.22
N LEU A 746 -13.50 10.79 -29.13
CA LEU A 746 -12.94 9.45 -28.88
C LEU A 746 -12.97 9.06 -27.38
N GLY A 747 -13.33 9.98 -26.47
CA GLY A 747 -13.49 9.73 -25.04
C GLY A 747 -12.24 9.95 -24.16
N TYR A 748 -11.18 10.55 -24.71
CA TYR A 748 -9.91 10.81 -24.01
C TYR A 748 -9.90 12.19 -23.35
N HIS A 749 -10.78 12.38 -22.36
CA HIS A 749 -11.03 13.69 -21.76
C HIS A 749 -9.80 14.33 -21.09
N GLY A 750 -8.94 13.53 -20.45
CA GLY A 750 -7.69 14.02 -19.86
C GLY A 750 -6.67 14.51 -20.90
N LEU A 751 -6.58 13.83 -22.05
CA LEU A 751 -5.73 14.25 -23.18
C LEU A 751 -6.32 15.49 -23.88
N ARG A 752 -7.65 15.57 -24.00
CA ARG A 752 -8.36 16.78 -24.47
C ARG A 752 -8.00 17.99 -23.61
N ALA A 753 -8.08 17.88 -22.28
CA ALA A 753 -7.78 18.98 -21.37
C ALA A 753 -6.34 19.50 -21.56
N ARG A 754 -5.35 18.58 -21.62
CA ARG A 754 -3.95 18.91 -21.93
C ARG A 754 -3.78 19.62 -23.27
N ARG A 755 -4.51 19.18 -24.30
CA ARG A 755 -4.44 19.79 -25.63
C ARG A 755 -4.97 21.22 -25.66
N LEU A 756 -6.08 21.49 -24.96
CA LEU A 756 -6.64 22.83 -24.81
C LEU A 756 -5.67 23.77 -24.08
N GLU A 757 -5.02 23.29 -23.02
CA GLU A 757 -4.05 24.07 -22.25
C GLU A 757 -2.89 24.55 -23.12
N GLN A 758 -2.35 23.66 -23.96
CA GLN A 758 -1.30 24.00 -24.91
C GLN A 758 -1.74 24.93 -26.03
N GLY A 759 -2.98 24.81 -26.47
CA GLY A 759 -3.58 25.71 -27.45
C GLY A 759 -3.79 27.14 -26.93
N GLY A 760 -3.46 27.41 -25.65
CA GLY A 760 -3.72 28.69 -25.00
C GLY A 760 -5.19 28.88 -24.60
N LEU A 761 -6.02 27.84 -24.71
CA LEU A 761 -7.43 27.82 -24.31
C LEU A 761 -7.55 27.43 -22.83
N VAL A 762 -6.88 28.20 -22.00
CA VAL A 762 -6.62 27.87 -20.61
C VAL A 762 -7.90 27.74 -19.78
N GLU A 763 -8.92 28.55 -20.05
CA GLU A 763 -10.21 28.48 -19.35
C GLU A 763 -10.96 27.18 -19.65
N GLU A 764 -11.04 26.79 -20.93
CA GLU A 764 -11.66 25.53 -21.35
C GLU A 764 -10.89 24.32 -20.81
N ALA A 765 -9.56 24.41 -20.78
CA ALA A 765 -8.70 23.38 -20.20
C ALA A 765 -8.94 23.24 -18.69
N ALA A 766 -8.99 24.35 -17.95
CA ALA A 766 -9.24 24.36 -16.51
C ALA A 766 -10.61 23.79 -16.16
N ALA A 767 -11.65 24.12 -16.92
CA ALA A 767 -12.98 23.53 -16.78
C ALA A 767 -12.94 22.01 -16.99
N ALA A 768 -12.29 21.56 -18.07
CA ALA A 768 -12.15 20.14 -18.36
C ALA A 768 -11.36 19.38 -17.26
N TYR A 769 -10.31 19.98 -16.70
CA TYR A 769 -9.59 19.39 -15.57
C TYR A 769 -10.43 19.28 -14.30
N SER A 770 -11.24 20.30 -14.00
CA SER A 770 -12.10 20.29 -12.82
C SER A 770 -13.21 19.22 -12.93
N GLU A 771 -13.78 19.03 -14.13
CA GLU A 771 -14.74 17.93 -14.39
C GLU A 771 -14.13 16.54 -14.13
N LEU A 772 -12.83 16.37 -14.37
CA LEU A 772 -12.09 15.13 -14.09
C LEU A 772 -11.60 15.01 -12.64
N GLY A 773 -11.80 16.05 -11.82
CA GLY A 773 -11.31 16.12 -10.45
C GLY A 773 -9.82 16.43 -10.30
N CYS A 774 -9.17 16.96 -11.35
CA CYS A 774 -7.77 17.37 -11.35
C CYS A 774 -7.61 18.85 -10.96
N ASP A 775 -8.10 19.23 -9.78
CA ASP A 775 -8.24 20.65 -9.38
C ASP A 775 -6.90 21.41 -9.37
N TRP A 776 -5.79 20.74 -9.04
CA TRP A 776 -4.48 21.39 -9.07
C TRP A 776 -3.98 21.67 -10.50
N ARG A 777 -4.33 20.83 -11.50
CA ARG A 777 -4.07 21.11 -12.93
C ARG A 777 -4.93 22.29 -13.39
N ALA A 778 -6.20 22.35 -12.99
CA ALA A 778 -7.05 23.50 -13.26
C ALA A 778 -6.46 24.79 -12.65
N ASP A 779 -6.02 24.74 -11.39
CA ASP A 779 -5.38 25.88 -10.72
C ASP A 779 -4.07 26.31 -11.37
N ARG A 780 -3.29 25.34 -11.85
CA ARG A 780 -2.02 25.57 -12.53
C ARG A 780 -2.23 26.22 -13.89
N ALA A 781 -3.12 25.66 -14.71
CA ALA A 781 -3.49 26.18 -16.02
C ALA A 781 -3.93 27.63 -15.84
N LEU A 782 -4.90 27.87 -14.94
CA LEU A 782 -5.37 29.21 -14.61
C LEU A 782 -4.22 30.10 -14.17
N ALA A 783 -3.34 29.69 -13.25
CA ALA A 783 -2.19 30.50 -12.81
C ALA A 783 -1.16 30.83 -13.91
N GLY A 784 -1.09 30.02 -14.98
CA GLY A 784 -0.24 30.25 -16.15
C GLY A 784 -0.61 31.51 -16.93
N LEU A 785 -1.91 31.86 -16.98
CA LEU A 785 -2.39 33.10 -17.59
C LEU A 785 -1.73 34.37 -17.00
N SER A 786 -1.11 34.32 -15.78
CA SER A 786 -0.62 35.48 -14.97
C SER A 786 0.68 35.98 -15.43
N ARG A 787 1.51 35.00 -15.72
CA ARG A 787 2.89 35.20 -16.05
C ARG A 787 3.00 35.72 -17.48
N ALA A 788 1.97 35.50 -18.30
CA ALA A 788 1.86 35.97 -19.68
C ALA A 788 1.30 37.39 -19.83
N GLY A 789 1.03 38.13 -18.73
CA GLY A 789 0.48 39.49 -18.81
C GLY A 789 -1.02 39.56 -19.14
N GLY A 790 -1.67 38.41 -19.35
CA GLY A 790 -3.01 38.21 -18.81
C GLY A 790 -2.91 38.07 -17.30
N ALA A 791 -4.00 38.10 -16.55
CA ALA A 791 -3.89 37.99 -15.10
C ALA A 791 -4.89 36.97 -14.50
N PRO A 792 -4.42 35.93 -13.80
CA PRO A 792 -5.03 34.98 -12.91
C PRO A 792 -4.48 35.09 -11.47
N PRO A 793 -5.27 34.64 -10.49
CA PRO A 793 -5.40 35.37 -9.23
C PRO A 793 -4.57 34.79 -8.06
N SER A 794 -4.45 35.54 -6.95
CA SER A 794 -3.94 35.05 -5.63
C SER A 794 -4.86 33.99 -5.02
N PRO A 795 -4.50 33.06 -4.11
CA PRO A 795 -5.43 32.06 -3.55
C PRO A 795 -6.68 32.64 -2.89
N ALA A 796 -6.59 33.82 -2.26
CA ALA A 796 -7.75 34.56 -1.77
C ALA A 796 -8.46 35.32 -2.89
N ALA A 797 -7.79 35.77 -3.94
CA ALA A 797 -8.40 36.20 -5.21
C ALA A 797 -8.86 35.02 -6.10
N ARG A 798 -8.48 33.78 -5.77
CA ARG A 798 -8.89 32.49 -6.33
C ARG A 798 -9.99 31.92 -5.45
N THR A 799 -10.09 32.26 -4.16
CA THR A 799 -11.20 31.96 -3.26
C THR A 799 -12.28 33.04 -3.39
N LEU A 800 -11.93 34.28 -3.67
CA LEU A 800 -12.82 35.39 -4.04
C LEU A 800 -13.18 35.33 -5.53
N GLY A 801 -12.23 34.94 -6.37
CA GLY A 801 -12.47 34.47 -7.75
C GLY A 801 -13.13 33.09 -7.81
N ARG A 802 -13.25 32.38 -6.69
CA ARG A 802 -14.11 31.18 -6.47
C ARG A 802 -15.25 31.44 -5.46
N THR A 803 -15.54 32.70 -5.12
CA THR A 803 -16.77 33.11 -4.43
C THR A 803 -17.34 34.30 -5.19
N VAL A 804 -17.70 34.12 -6.47
CA VAL A 804 -18.64 34.88 -7.35
C VAL A 804 -18.59 36.44 -7.37
N LEU A 805 -17.98 37.12 -6.41
CA LEU A 805 -18.22 38.53 -6.11
C LEU A 805 -17.19 39.48 -6.71
N LEU A 806 -16.12 38.99 -7.33
CA LEU A 806 -14.98 39.84 -7.71
C LEU A 806 -14.46 39.64 -9.14
N GLU A 807 -15.31 39.13 -10.03
CA GLU A 807 -15.02 38.94 -11.47
C GLU A 807 -14.78 40.23 -12.26
N THR A 808 -15.18 41.39 -11.71
CA THR A 808 -15.09 42.69 -12.40
C THR A 808 -14.04 43.63 -11.83
N ALA A 809 -13.35 43.20 -10.78
CA ALA A 809 -12.14 43.86 -10.33
C ALA A 809 -11.00 43.44 -11.27
N THR A 810 -10.35 44.41 -11.92
CA THR A 810 -9.09 44.22 -12.66
C THR A 810 -8.05 43.54 -11.75
N MET A 811 -7.03 42.82 -12.25
CA MET A 811 -6.09 42.15 -11.32
C MET A 811 -5.44 43.14 -10.34
N SER A 812 -5.24 44.37 -10.79
CA SER A 812 -4.89 45.52 -9.97
C SER A 812 -5.95 45.84 -8.91
N GLU A 813 -7.25 45.90 -9.22
CA GLU A 813 -8.36 46.08 -8.25
C GLU A 813 -8.59 44.87 -7.33
N LEU A 814 -8.21 43.64 -7.73
CA LEU A 814 -8.25 42.41 -6.93
C LEU A 814 -7.09 42.32 -5.94
N GLU A 815 -5.89 42.74 -6.37
CA GLU A 815 -4.74 42.98 -5.51
C GLU A 815 -4.96 44.21 -4.62
N GLU A 816 -5.72 45.20 -5.08
CA GLU A 816 -6.16 46.40 -4.36
C GLU A 816 -7.40 46.16 -3.49
N LEU A 817 -8.19 45.08 -3.66
CA LEU A 817 -9.21 44.62 -2.71
C LEU A 817 -8.62 43.66 -1.66
N ALA A 818 -7.67 42.82 -2.09
CA ALA A 818 -6.77 42.11 -1.19
C ALA A 818 -5.84 43.07 -0.41
N GLY A 819 -5.64 44.30 -0.93
CA GLY A 819 -4.86 45.39 -0.37
C GLY A 819 -5.66 46.60 0.16
N SER A 820 -7.00 46.63 0.05
CA SER A 820 -7.92 47.60 0.68
C SER A 820 -8.64 47.02 1.91
N VAL A 821 -8.30 45.79 2.27
CA VAL A 821 -7.76 45.53 3.62
C VAL A 821 -6.24 45.45 3.46
N THR A 822 -5.46 46.53 3.38
CA THR A 822 -5.51 47.80 4.09
C THR A 822 -4.62 48.87 3.41
N THR A 823 -5.20 49.81 2.66
CA THR A 823 -5.07 51.19 3.11
C THR A 823 -6.15 51.43 4.15
N ALA A 824 -6.02 50.76 5.29
CA ALA A 824 -6.62 51.31 6.48
C ALA A 824 -5.71 52.48 6.85
N ARG A 825 -6.26 53.69 6.80
CA ARG A 825 -5.86 54.66 7.82
C ARG A 825 -6.28 54.03 9.14
N TYR A 826 -5.35 53.30 9.72
CA TYR A 826 -5.59 52.66 10.98
C TYR A 826 -5.81 53.76 12.01
N ARG A 827 -6.94 53.68 12.70
CA ARG A 827 -7.13 54.49 13.90
C ARG A 827 -6.32 53.84 15.01
N ALA A 828 -5.86 54.65 15.95
CA ALA A 828 -5.27 54.11 17.15
C ALA A 828 -6.22 53.10 17.80
N GLY A 829 -5.70 51.92 18.15
CA GLY A 829 -6.47 50.81 18.69
C GLY A 829 -6.90 49.74 17.68
N GLN A 830 -6.59 49.89 16.38
CA GLN A 830 -7.03 48.93 15.35
C GLN A 830 -6.04 47.77 15.18
N LEU A 831 -6.56 46.54 15.29
CA LEU A 831 -5.81 45.28 15.12
C LEU A 831 -5.63 44.95 13.63
N VAL A 832 -4.41 44.62 13.22
CA VAL A 832 -4.02 44.47 11.81
C VAL A 832 -3.70 43.03 11.43
N HIS A 833 -3.12 42.24 12.34
CA HIS A 833 -2.77 40.85 12.08
C HIS A 833 -2.73 40.05 13.38
N ARG A 834 -3.36 38.86 13.39
CA ARG A 834 -3.40 37.93 14.53
C ARG A 834 -3.16 36.50 14.03
N ARG A 835 -2.24 35.75 14.63
CA ARG A 835 -1.90 34.38 14.21
C ARG A 835 -2.14 33.36 15.33
N GLY A 836 -3.10 32.45 15.12
CA GLY A 836 -3.38 31.32 16.02
C GLY A 836 -3.92 31.73 17.40
N GLU A 837 -4.20 30.74 18.26
CA GLU A 837 -4.72 30.97 19.61
C GLU A 837 -3.66 31.56 20.57
N ASP A 838 -2.38 31.21 20.42
CA ASP A 838 -1.22 31.89 21.06
C ASP A 838 -0.83 33.18 20.32
N ALA A 839 -1.81 34.08 20.24
CA ALA A 839 -1.86 35.15 19.28
C ALA A 839 -0.74 36.21 19.44
N ARG A 840 0.22 36.16 18.52
CA ARG A 840 1.03 37.34 18.15
C ARG A 840 0.14 38.28 17.36
N THR A 841 0.06 39.51 17.81
CA THR A 841 -0.97 40.46 17.43
C THR A 841 -0.36 41.82 17.12
N LEU A 842 -0.61 42.34 15.91
CA LEU A 842 -0.16 43.66 15.48
C LEU A 842 -1.33 44.66 15.61
N GLU A 843 -1.11 45.80 16.25
CA GLU A 843 -2.09 46.86 16.52
C GLU A 843 -1.52 48.23 16.13
N VAL A 844 -2.34 49.16 15.63
CA VAL A 844 -1.87 50.52 15.31
C VAL A 844 -2.08 51.48 16.47
N VAL A 845 -1.08 52.31 16.72
CA VAL A 845 -1.05 53.33 17.79
C VAL A 845 -1.21 54.72 17.17
N GLU A 846 -1.61 55.73 17.96
CA GLU A 846 -1.78 57.11 17.46
C GLU A 846 -0.51 57.60 16.74
N SER A 847 -0.70 58.38 15.66
CA SER A 847 0.37 58.97 14.82
C SER A 847 1.00 58.06 13.77
N GLY A 848 0.39 56.91 13.41
CA GLY A 848 0.82 56.09 12.27
C GLY A 848 1.97 55.11 12.57
N ARG A 849 2.21 54.82 13.85
CA ARG A 849 3.16 53.79 14.30
C ARG A 849 2.43 52.46 14.54
N VAL A 850 3.06 51.33 14.22
CA VAL A 850 2.48 49.99 14.45
C VAL A 850 3.12 49.37 15.71
N ARG A 851 2.38 48.55 16.47
CA ARG A 851 2.77 47.87 17.71
C ARG A 851 2.60 46.35 17.59
N LEU A 852 3.58 45.54 18.00
CA LEU A 852 3.45 44.08 18.14
C LEU A 852 3.28 43.70 19.60
N ALA A 853 2.30 42.87 19.89
CA ALA A 853 2.08 42.30 21.20
C ALA A 853 1.76 40.81 21.11
N ILE A 854 2.05 40.04 22.16
CA ILE A 854 1.69 38.63 22.24
C ILE A 854 0.75 38.46 23.43
N ALA A 855 -0.39 37.81 23.22
CA ALA A 855 -1.29 37.44 24.29
C ALA A 855 -0.75 36.22 25.03
N SER A 856 -0.72 36.29 26.36
CA SER A 856 -0.38 35.17 27.24
C SER A 856 -1.40 35.09 28.38
N ALA A 857 -1.43 34.00 29.14
CA ALA A 857 -2.30 33.85 30.32
C ALA A 857 -2.06 34.93 31.42
N ALA A 858 -0.92 35.63 31.39
CA ALA A 858 -0.59 36.74 32.30
C ALA A 858 -0.96 38.13 31.75
N GLY A 859 -1.55 38.23 30.55
CA GLY A 859 -1.89 39.47 29.87
C GLY A 859 -1.17 39.66 28.53
N VAL A 860 -1.37 40.84 27.91
CA VAL A 860 -0.79 41.20 26.61
C VAL A 860 0.59 41.82 26.80
N ARG A 861 1.64 41.16 26.29
CA ARG A 861 3.03 41.66 26.34
C ARG A 861 3.41 42.33 25.03
N VAL A 862 3.71 43.63 25.07
CA VAL A 862 4.15 44.40 23.89
C VAL A 862 5.63 44.16 23.61
N LEU A 863 5.94 43.70 22.40
CA LEU A 863 7.31 43.40 21.95
C LEU A 863 7.99 44.60 21.28
N GLY A 864 7.24 45.56 20.75
CA GLY A 864 7.83 46.79 20.20
C GLY A 864 6.91 47.60 19.30
N GLU A 865 7.35 48.81 18.96
CA GLU A 865 6.66 49.74 18.05
C GLU A 865 7.63 50.36 17.05
N ALA A 866 7.16 50.66 15.83
CA ALA A 866 7.95 51.37 14.82
C ALA A 866 7.09 52.20 13.85
N GLY A 867 7.67 53.29 13.36
CA GLY A 867 7.05 54.21 12.39
C GLY A 867 7.58 54.04 10.96
N PRO A 868 7.04 54.78 9.98
CA PRO A 868 7.44 54.69 8.58
C PRO A 868 8.95 54.95 8.38
N GLY A 869 9.62 54.04 7.67
CA GLY A 869 11.06 54.03 7.42
C GLY A 869 11.89 53.25 8.45
N GLU A 870 11.28 52.71 9.51
CA GLU A 870 11.96 52.00 10.61
C GLU A 870 11.82 50.47 10.50
N LEU A 871 12.81 49.74 11.03
CA LEU A 871 12.76 48.28 11.17
C LEU A 871 11.89 47.91 12.37
N PHE A 872 10.87 47.12 12.13
CA PHE A 872 9.82 46.82 13.10
C PHE A 872 10.31 45.83 14.15
N GLY A 873 10.19 46.19 15.43
CA GLY A 873 10.66 45.34 16.53
C GLY A 873 12.19 45.28 16.65
N GLU A 874 12.92 46.29 16.16
CA GLU A 874 14.38 46.40 16.25
C GLU A 874 14.91 46.02 17.65
N ARG A 875 14.27 46.49 18.73
CA ARG A 875 14.63 46.13 20.12
C ARG A 875 14.39 44.66 20.50
N ALA A 876 13.32 44.03 20.01
CA ALA A 876 13.01 42.62 20.29
C ALA A 876 13.86 41.68 19.43
N LEU A 877 14.21 42.09 18.20
CA LEU A 877 15.21 41.43 17.37
C LEU A 877 16.60 41.52 18.02
N LEU A 878 16.95 42.70 18.55
CA LEU A 878 18.19 42.96 19.31
C LEU A 878 18.23 42.27 20.68
N ALA A 879 17.07 41.91 21.26
CA ALA A 879 16.93 41.14 22.50
C ALA A 879 16.77 39.62 22.28
N GLY A 880 16.76 39.16 21.01
CA GLY A 880 16.65 37.73 20.66
C GLY A 880 15.25 37.12 20.74
N GLU A 881 14.23 37.95 20.95
CA GLU A 881 12.82 37.52 21.08
C GLU A 881 12.13 37.35 19.71
N LEU A 882 12.78 37.76 18.61
CA LEU A 882 12.35 37.59 17.20
C LEU A 882 13.49 37.04 16.33
N ARG A 883 13.17 36.17 15.35
CA ARG A 883 14.17 35.59 14.43
C ARG A 883 14.53 36.56 13.31
N ALA A 884 15.79 36.54 12.84
CA ALA A 884 16.29 37.44 11.80
C ALA A 884 15.56 37.33 10.45
N THR A 885 15.04 36.15 10.09
CA THR A 885 14.21 35.93 8.88
C THR A 885 12.76 36.41 9.03
N ASP A 886 12.37 36.82 10.23
CA ASP A 886 11.08 37.45 10.54
C ASP A 886 11.22 38.97 10.64
N ALA A 887 12.35 39.55 10.20
CA ALA A 887 12.56 40.99 10.20
C ALA A 887 11.51 41.69 9.31
N LEU A 888 10.71 42.53 9.96
CA LEU A 888 9.69 43.33 9.31
C LEU A 888 10.17 44.78 9.24
N ALA A 889 9.85 45.51 8.18
CA ALA A 889 10.10 46.96 8.07
C ALA A 889 8.78 47.69 7.83
N VAL A 890 8.67 48.93 8.31
CA VAL A 890 7.52 49.78 7.99
C VAL A 890 7.92 50.74 6.89
N GLU A 891 7.18 50.76 5.80
CA GLU A 891 7.38 51.70 4.69
C GLU A 891 6.02 52.31 4.34
N ASP A 892 5.92 53.64 4.40
CA ASP A 892 4.70 54.40 4.11
C ASP A 892 3.42 53.83 4.79
N SER A 893 3.53 53.52 6.09
CA SER A 893 2.46 52.93 6.93
C SER A 893 2.06 51.49 6.57
N ARG A 894 2.89 50.75 5.82
CA ARG A 894 2.74 49.31 5.51
C ARG A 894 3.87 48.50 6.14
N VAL A 895 3.57 47.31 6.67
CA VAL A 895 4.57 46.41 7.26
C VAL A 895 4.96 45.35 6.22
N ILE A 896 6.25 45.27 5.87
CA ILE A 896 6.79 44.33 4.87
C ILE A 896 7.83 43.38 5.50
N ARG A 897 7.99 42.17 4.96
CA ARG A 897 8.98 41.17 5.42
C ARG A 897 10.23 41.19 4.54
N LEU A 898 11.43 41.23 5.13
CA LEU A 898 12.69 41.28 4.40
C LEU A 898 13.36 39.89 4.34
N ASP A 899 13.80 39.44 3.15
CA ASP A 899 14.63 38.23 2.98
C ASP A 899 16.14 38.55 3.13
N PRO A 900 17.03 37.57 3.37
CA PRO A 900 18.45 37.83 3.67
C PRO A 900 19.22 38.62 2.59
N ALA A 901 18.94 38.37 1.30
CA ALA A 901 19.58 39.09 0.18
C ALA A 901 18.94 40.47 -0.05
N ARG A 902 17.69 40.64 0.36
CA ARG A 902 17.00 41.94 0.43
C ARG A 902 17.35 42.71 1.69
N VAL A 903 17.75 42.08 2.79
CA VAL A 903 18.28 42.74 4.00
C VAL A 903 19.62 43.38 3.65
N LEU A 904 20.51 42.64 2.96
CA LEU A 904 21.76 43.18 2.45
C LEU A 904 21.51 44.31 1.43
N ARG A 905 20.59 44.15 0.46
CA ARG A 905 20.23 45.22 -0.50
C ARG A 905 19.48 46.42 0.12
N PHE A 906 18.67 46.19 1.15
CA PHE A 906 17.96 47.21 1.93
C PHE A 906 18.95 48.02 2.78
N MET A 907 19.98 47.35 3.32
CA MET A 907 21.13 47.98 3.97
C MET A 907 22.05 48.70 2.97
N GLU A 908 22.23 48.18 1.75
CA GLU A 908 22.98 48.84 0.65
C GLU A 908 22.33 50.16 0.19
N GLY A 909 20.99 50.26 0.20
CA GLY A 909 20.25 51.45 -0.25
C GLY A 909 19.94 52.50 0.81
N ARG A 910 20.15 52.21 2.10
CA ARG A 910 19.87 53.13 3.24
C ARG A 910 21.05 53.17 4.22
N PRO A 911 22.12 53.91 3.88
CA PRO A 911 23.40 53.89 4.60
C PRO A 911 23.29 54.28 6.07
N ALA A 912 22.31 55.10 6.49
CA ALA A 912 22.09 55.44 7.90
C ALA A 912 21.58 54.26 8.76
N ILE A 913 20.92 53.26 8.18
CA ILE A 913 20.45 52.04 8.87
C ILE A 913 21.54 50.96 8.85
N ALA A 914 22.31 50.85 7.76
CA ALA A 914 23.53 50.05 7.73
C ALA A 914 24.60 50.60 8.69
N GLU A 915 24.75 51.91 8.79
CA GLU A 915 25.60 52.59 9.76
C GLU A 915 25.10 52.39 11.19
N ARG A 916 23.78 52.30 11.45
CA ARG A 916 23.25 51.92 12.77
C ARG A 916 23.45 50.44 13.11
N ALA A 917 23.34 49.53 12.14
CA ALA A 917 23.63 48.11 12.33
C ALA A 917 25.14 47.84 12.50
N VAL A 918 25.98 48.53 11.74
CA VAL A 918 27.44 48.55 11.86
C VAL A 918 27.88 49.31 13.11
N ALA A 919 27.17 50.34 13.58
CA ALA A 919 27.42 51.02 14.85
C ALA A 919 26.83 50.26 16.05
N LEU A 920 25.84 49.37 15.90
CA LEU A 920 25.53 48.38 16.94
C LEU A 920 26.59 47.27 17.00
N LEU A 921 27.17 46.89 15.86
CA LEU A 921 28.27 45.93 15.77
C LEU A 921 29.64 46.55 16.16
N ARG A 922 29.89 47.86 15.90
CA ARG A 922 31.10 48.63 16.27
C ARG A 922 31.04 49.31 17.63
N THR A 923 29.88 49.81 18.04
CA THR A 923 29.66 50.41 19.37
C THR A 923 29.29 49.35 20.40
N ARG A 924 29.62 48.09 20.15
CA ARG A 924 30.51 47.53 21.16
C ARG A 924 31.87 46.97 20.72
N THR A 925 32.17 46.70 19.42
CA THR A 925 33.56 46.37 18.94
C THR A 925 34.61 47.15 19.70
N ARG A 926 34.33 48.43 19.84
CA ARG A 926 35.27 49.33 20.42
C ARG A 926 34.94 49.76 21.81
N GLN A 927 33.79 49.38 22.46
CA GLN A 927 33.49 49.33 23.94
C GLN A 927 34.41 48.33 24.64
N GLU A 928 35.60 48.28 24.11
CA GLU A 928 36.51 49.34 24.54
C GLU A 928 37.29 48.55 25.55
N SER A 929 38.21 47.67 25.14
CA SER A 929 39.61 47.95 24.73
C SER A 929 40.09 49.34 24.31
N ALA A 930 39.25 50.35 24.35
CA ALA A 930 39.58 51.61 24.97
C ALA A 930 39.43 51.61 26.51
N LEU A 931 38.68 50.71 27.17
CA LEU A 931 38.80 50.58 28.65
C LEU A 931 40.14 49.94 29.00
N THR A 932 40.49 48.86 28.30
CA THR A 932 41.71 48.09 28.61
C THR A 932 42.95 48.57 27.87
N GLY A 933 42.82 49.56 26.98
CA GLY A 933 43.99 50.24 26.42
C GLY A 933 44.96 49.35 25.64
N GLU A 934 44.49 48.22 25.07
CA GLU A 934 45.25 47.34 24.16
C GLU A 934 44.83 47.62 22.69
N PRO A 935 45.68 47.33 21.66
CA PRO A 935 45.39 47.61 20.24
C PRO A 935 44.13 46.86 19.75
N GLU A 936 43.48 47.26 18.63
CA GLU A 936 42.45 46.41 17.98
C GLU A 936 43.12 45.10 17.51
N PRO A 937 42.98 43.95 18.22
CA PRO A 937 43.81 42.76 17.98
C PRO A 937 43.17 41.94 16.85
N ALA A 938 43.94 41.60 15.81
CA ALA A 938 43.68 40.95 14.49
C ALA A 938 42.41 40.10 14.17
N ASP A 939 41.40 39.94 15.04
CA ASP A 939 40.46 38.82 15.06
C ASP A 939 39.04 39.14 15.62
N ALA A 940 38.51 40.35 15.44
CA ALA A 940 37.07 40.65 15.63
C ALA A 940 36.28 40.40 14.33
N ALA A 941 36.94 40.70 13.20
CA ALA A 941 36.70 40.07 11.91
C ALA A 941 36.78 38.53 11.99
N GLY A 942 37.57 37.99 12.92
CA GLY A 942 37.65 36.56 13.21
C GLY A 942 36.48 35.97 13.98
N ARG A 943 35.64 36.77 14.66
CA ARG A 943 34.57 36.27 15.53
C ARG A 943 33.16 36.30 14.93
N LEU A 944 32.86 37.22 14.01
CA LEU A 944 31.70 37.05 13.13
C LEU A 944 31.97 35.89 12.14
N LEU A 945 33.23 35.73 11.76
CA LEU A 945 33.78 34.55 11.07
C LEU A 945 33.76 33.29 11.98
N ALA A 946 33.96 33.43 13.30
CA ALA A 946 33.79 32.33 14.26
C ALA A 946 32.32 32.00 14.55
N ALA A 947 31.37 32.92 14.32
CA ALA A 947 29.94 32.64 14.38
C ALA A 947 29.45 31.92 13.11
N VAL A 948 30.07 32.23 11.97
CA VAL A 948 30.05 31.41 10.74
C VAL A 948 30.68 30.02 10.98
N GLN A 949 31.64 29.88 11.90
CA GLN A 949 32.28 28.60 12.23
C GLN A 949 31.64 27.85 13.43
N GLN A 950 30.96 28.54 14.35
CA GLN A 950 30.31 27.98 15.55
C GLN A 950 28.94 27.37 15.25
N VAL A 951 28.25 27.87 14.22
CA VAL A 951 27.12 27.14 13.62
C VAL A 951 27.62 25.83 12.98
N GLY A 952 28.87 25.81 12.50
CA GLY A 952 29.57 24.60 12.07
C GLY A 952 29.94 23.61 13.21
N THR A 953 29.93 24.03 14.48
CA THR A 953 30.21 23.15 15.63
C THR A 953 28.93 22.75 16.39
N ALA A 954 27.87 23.56 16.38
CA ALA A 954 26.63 23.28 17.10
C ALA A 954 25.71 22.22 16.44
N HIS A 955 26.08 21.66 15.28
CA HIS A 955 25.48 20.43 14.72
C HIS A 955 26.50 19.26 14.64
N GLY A 956 27.66 19.39 15.29
CA GLY A 956 28.40 18.26 15.87
C GLY A 956 29.23 17.34 14.96
N ARG A 957 30.05 17.83 14.02
CA ARG A 957 31.06 16.99 13.33
C ARG A 957 32.40 17.70 13.03
N THR A 958 33.52 16.97 13.18
CA THR A 958 34.94 17.40 13.26
C THR A 958 35.58 17.87 11.93
N GLY A 959 36.53 18.80 12.02
CA GLY A 959 37.18 19.46 10.88
C GLY A 959 38.36 18.69 10.27
N SER A 960 38.33 18.60 8.94
CA SER A 960 39.33 17.97 8.09
C SER A 960 40.33 19.01 7.52
N ALA A 961 41.39 18.59 6.84
CA ALA A 961 42.20 19.36 5.92
C ALA A 961 42.06 18.73 4.52
N TYR A 962 42.32 19.48 3.46
CA TYR A 962 42.14 19.05 2.08
C TYR A 962 43.45 19.06 1.32
N GLU A 963 43.85 17.98 0.66
CA GLU A 963 45.03 17.90 -0.22
C GLU A 963 44.60 17.93 -1.70
N ILE A 964 45.14 18.80 -2.56
CA ILE A 964 44.68 18.91 -3.96
C ILE A 964 45.74 18.42 -4.95
N LEU A 965 45.36 17.51 -5.85
CA LEU A 965 46.19 17.00 -6.95
C LEU A 965 45.69 17.58 -8.30
N PRO A 966 46.48 18.44 -8.97
CA PRO A 966 46.03 19.13 -10.18
C PRO A 966 46.26 18.32 -11.46
N VAL A 967 45.22 18.13 -12.27
CA VAL A 967 45.23 17.56 -13.62
C VAL A 967 44.76 18.63 -14.61
N TYR A 968 45.22 18.64 -15.84
CA TYR A 968 44.68 19.50 -16.89
C TYR A 968 44.41 18.71 -18.16
N LEU A 969 43.30 19.04 -18.82
CA LEU A 969 42.82 18.36 -20.02
C LEU A 969 43.15 19.21 -21.24
N GLU A 970 43.96 18.67 -22.11
CA GLU A 970 44.28 19.20 -23.42
C GLU A 970 43.30 18.57 -24.44
N GLU A 971 42.96 19.26 -25.55
CA GLU A 971 41.91 18.84 -26.52
C GLU A 971 42.06 17.40 -27.05
N GLN A 972 43.17 16.70 -26.76
CA GLN A 972 43.43 15.32 -27.15
C GLN A 972 43.97 14.40 -26.02
N GLY A 973 43.96 14.81 -24.73
CA GLY A 973 44.40 13.93 -23.62
C GLY A 973 44.56 14.59 -22.24
N ALA A 974 44.67 13.79 -21.17
CA ALA A 974 44.84 14.26 -19.79
C ALA A 974 46.32 14.34 -19.37
N ARG A 975 46.70 15.35 -18.58
CA ARG A 975 48.05 15.49 -18.03
C ARG A 975 48.00 15.90 -16.56
N LEU A 976 48.79 15.28 -15.70
CA LEU A 976 48.92 15.61 -14.28
C LEU A 976 49.99 16.69 -14.10
N LEU A 977 49.73 17.68 -13.25
CA LEU A 977 50.73 18.64 -12.77
C LEU A 977 51.18 18.27 -11.36
N ARG A 978 52.49 18.26 -11.12
CA ARG A 978 53.06 18.01 -9.79
C ARG A 978 53.90 19.20 -9.33
N PRO A 979 53.84 19.62 -8.06
CA PRO A 979 54.69 20.70 -7.57
C PRO A 979 56.17 20.26 -7.48
N LEU A 980 57.09 21.12 -7.92
CA LEU A 980 58.55 20.85 -7.99
C LEU A 980 59.24 20.77 -6.61
N ARG A 981 58.59 21.23 -5.53
CA ARG A 981 59.06 21.05 -4.14
C ARG A 981 57.89 20.56 -3.30
N HIS A 982 58.06 19.41 -2.66
CA HIS A 982 57.07 18.61 -1.93
C HIS A 982 56.35 19.35 -0.77
N ALA A 983 55.47 20.30 -1.08
CA ALA A 983 54.46 20.79 -0.15
C ALA A 983 53.11 20.66 -0.84
N SER A 984 52.36 19.64 -0.46
CA SER A 984 50.99 19.46 -0.91
C SER A 984 50.13 20.67 -0.52
N LEU A 985 49.24 21.11 -1.41
CA LEU A 985 48.39 22.27 -1.12
C LEU A 985 47.30 21.84 -0.13
N GLN A 986 47.40 22.31 1.13
CA GLN A 986 46.49 21.93 2.21
C GLN A 986 45.47 23.04 2.53
N ILE A 987 44.17 22.72 2.51
CA ILE A 987 43.08 23.68 2.79
C ILE A 987 42.21 23.18 3.96
N PRO A 988 41.98 23.94 5.05
CA PRO A 988 41.13 23.52 6.16
C PRO A 988 39.66 23.29 5.74
N ALA A 989 39.03 22.27 6.29
CA ALA A 989 37.70 21.77 5.95
C ALA A 989 36.70 21.84 7.11
N ALA A 990 35.43 22.00 6.76
CA ALA A 990 34.29 21.58 7.59
C ALA A 990 33.61 20.38 6.91
N GLU A 991 32.87 19.58 7.66
CA GLU A 991 32.18 18.42 7.08
C GLU A 991 31.16 18.85 6.00
N GLY A 992 31.24 18.22 4.82
CA GLY A 992 30.38 18.54 3.66
C GLY A 992 30.80 19.74 2.80
N VAL A 993 32.02 20.28 2.97
CA VAL A 993 32.49 21.41 2.14
C VAL A 993 32.62 21.01 0.65
N PRO A 994 31.89 21.69 -0.27
CA PRO A 994 31.87 21.37 -1.70
C PRO A 994 33.15 21.81 -2.42
N ALA A 995 33.45 21.16 -3.56
CA ALA A 995 34.59 21.48 -4.43
C ALA A 995 34.70 22.98 -4.81
N ALA A 996 33.59 23.73 -4.81
CA ALA A 996 33.53 25.17 -5.06
C ALA A 996 34.29 26.03 -4.03
N VAL A 997 34.33 25.62 -2.75
CA VAL A 997 35.07 26.35 -1.69
C VAL A 997 36.58 26.19 -1.88
N VAL A 998 36.99 24.99 -2.27
CA VAL A 998 38.38 24.66 -2.65
C VAL A 998 38.76 25.41 -3.93
N GLY A 999 37.87 25.50 -4.92
CA GLY A 999 38.06 26.27 -6.15
C GLY A 999 38.20 27.78 -5.94
N ALA A 1000 37.41 28.36 -5.02
CA ALA A 1000 37.53 29.76 -4.65
C ALA A 1000 38.86 30.07 -3.91
N ALA A 1001 39.40 29.11 -3.16
CA ALA A 1001 40.69 29.24 -2.50
C ALA A 1001 41.86 29.17 -3.50
N LEU A 1002 41.83 28.26 -4.49
CA LEU A 1002 42.81 28.21 -5.59
C LEU A 1002 42.78 29.51 -6.43
N ALA A 1003 41.59 30.03 -6.72
CA ALA A 1003 41.42 31.27 -7.46
C ALA A 1003 42.04 32.48 -6.74
N ARG A 1004 42.01 32.53 -5.40
CA ARG A 1004 42.68 33.57 -4.59
C ARG A 1004 44.21 33.47 -4.64
N MET A 1005 44.75 32.28 -4.93
CA MET A 1005 46.19 32.05 -5.13
C MET A 1005 46.63 32.28 -6.59
N GLY A 1006 45.73 32.80 -7.45
CA GLY A 1006 46.03 33.11 -8.85
C GLY A 1006 45.89 31.93 -9.81
N VAL A 1007 45.41 30.77 -9.34
CA VAL A 1007 45.24 29.56 -10.18
C VAL A 1007 43.76 29.38 -10.51
N ARG A 1008 43.41 29.42 -11.80
CA ARG A 1008 42.04 29.11 -12.25
C ARG A 1008 41.90 27.60 -12.39
N ALA A 1009 40.94 27.01 -11.68
CA ALA A 1009 40.72 25.57 -11.63
C ALA A 1009 39.23 25.25 -11.54
N GLU A 1010 38.79 24.20 -12.23
CA GLU A 1010 37.50 23.55 -12.02
C GLU A 1010 37.74 22.30 -11.17
N ILE A 1011 37.31 22.31 -9.90
CA ILE A 1011 37.53 21.17 -8.98
C ILE A 1011 36.29 20.30 -9.04
N VAL A 1012 36.48 19.02 -9.36
CA VAL A 1012 35.35 18.19 -9.76
C VAL A 1012 34.94 17.22 -8.62
N HIS A 1013 35.87 16.73 -7.77
CA HIS A 1013 35.56 15.80 -6.66
C HIS A 1013 36.72 15.50 -5.67
N SER A 1014 36.38 14.99 -4.47
CA SER A 1014 37.31 14.40 -3.47
C SER A 1014 37.67 12.95 -3.81
N THR A 1015 38.88 12.67 -4.23
CA THR A 1015 39.30 11.33 -4.67
C THR A 1015 39.59 10.33 -3.54
N SER A 1016 39.86 10.78 -2.30
CA SER A 1016 40.10 9.92 -1.12
C SER A 1016 40.16 10.70 0.20
N TRP A 1017 40.28 10.02 1.35
CA TRP A 1017 40.59 10.66 2.66
C TRP A 1017 41.38 9.76 3.62
N ARG A 1018 42.10 10.34 4.58
CA ARG A 1018 42.93 9.68 5.60
C ARG A 1018 43.06 10.52 6.87
N TYR A 1019 43.12 9.94 8.08
CA TYR A 1019 43.43 10.69 9.31
C TYR A 1019 44.96 10.77 9.53
N GLU A 1020 45.48 11.96 9.86
CA GLU A 1020 46.84 12.19 10.36
C GLU A 1020 46.75 12.78 11.78
N GLY A 1021 47.08 11.98 12.79
CA GLY A 1021 46.86 12.35 14.20
C GLY A 1021 45.38 12.46 14.53
N ASP A 1022 44.97 13.54 15.20
CA ASP A 1022 43.59 13.87 15.52
C ASP A 1022 42.87 14.63 14.38
N ARG A 1023 43.41 14.62 13.15
CA ARG A 1023 42.92 15.42 12.00
C ARG A 1023 42.59 14.55 10.79
N LEU A 1024 41.46 14.78 10.12
CA LEU A 1024 41.05 14.14 8.86
C LEU A 1024 41.69 14.88 7.67
N VAL A 1025 42.22 14.22 6.65
CA VAL A 1025 42.83 14.80 5.44
C VAL A 1025 42.09 14.23 4.22
N LEU A 1026 41.53 15.06 3.34
CA LEU A 1026 40.69 14.69 2.20
C LEU A 1026 41.34 15.13 0.89
N THR A 1027 41.55 14.25 -0.08
CA THR A 1027 42.30 14.55 -1.31
C THR A 1027 41.36 14.88 -2.46
N TYR A 1028 41.64 15.87 -3.31
CA TYR A 1028 40.75 16.36 -4.40
C TYR A 1028 41.45 16.38 -5.77
N LEU A 1029 40.67 16.17 -6.84
CA LEU A 1029 41.09 16.34 -8.22
C LEU A 1029 40.64 17.70 -8.76
N ALA A 1030 41.58 18.45 -9.34
CA ALA A 1030 41.30 19.76 -9.94
C ALA A 1030 41.68 19.79 -11.42
N ILE A 1031 40.83 20.34 -12.28
CA ILE A 1031 41.00 20.51 -13.73
C ILE A 1031 41.39 21.95 -14.05
N LEU A 1032 42.60 22.17 -14.57
CA LEU A 1032 43.06 23.53 -14.94
C LEU A 1032 42.82 23.83 -16.44
N PRO A 1033 42.53 25.09 -16.83
CA PRO A 1033 42.48 25.51 -18.22
C PRO A 1033 43.87 25.47 -18.88
N ARG A 1034 43.88 25.31 -20.20
CA ARG A 1034 45.08 24.93 -20.99
C ARG A 1034 46.18 26.01 -20.96
N ALA A 1035 47.43 25.55 -20.81
CA ALA A 1035 48.71 26.27 -20.71
C ALA A 1035 48.93 27.07 -19.41
N LEU A 1036 49.41 26.37 -18.37
CA LEU A 1036 49.92 26.97 -17.14
C LEU A 1036 51.40 26.55 -16.98
N GLU A 1037 52.30 27.25 -17.66
CA GLU A 1037 53.76 27.16 -17.43
C GLU A 1037 54.14 28.14 -16.32
N ALA A 1038 53.55 27.99 -15.14
CA ALA A 1038 53.94 28.77 -13.97
C ALA A 1038 55.12 28.08 -13.28
N ASP A 1039 56.15 28.86 -12.95
CA ASP A 1039 57.32 28.41 -12.19
C ASP A 1039 56.87 27.68 -10.91
N GLY A 1040 57.06 26.36 -10.86
CA GLY A 1040 56.73 25.55 -9.69
C GLY A 1040 56.03 24.22 -9.95
N PHE A 1041 55.60 23.90 -11.17
CA PHE A 1041 54.91 22.64 -11.50
C PHE A 1041 55.55 21.88 -12.67
N GLU A 1042 55.62 20.55 -12.58
CA GLU A 1042 56.04 19.64 -13.66
C GLU A 1042 54.83 18.91 -14.27
N THR A 1043 54.84 18.74 -15.59
CA THR A 1043 53.76 18.09 -16.36
C THR A 1043 54.09 16.64 -16.66
N VAL A 1044 53.15 15.73 -16.40
CA VAL A 1044 53.24 14.29 -16.72
C VAL A 1044 52.03 13.83 -17.52
N SER A 1045 52.23 13.10 -18.63
CA SER A 1045 51.12 12.52 -19.42
C SER A 1045 50.49 11.34 -18.70
N VAL A 1046 49.16 11.28 -18.68
CA VAL A 1046 48.38 10.21 -18.06
C VAL A 1046 47.17 9.86 -18.93
N ALA A 1047 46.89 8.58 -19.13
CA ALA A 1047 45.77 8.17 -19.97
C ALA A 1047 44.42 8.38 -19.24
N ARG A 1048 43.33 8.74 -19.96
CA ARG A 1048 41.98 8.91 -19.36
C ARG A 1048 41.50 7.67 -18.59
N ALA A 1049 41.95 6.47 -18.97
CA ALA A 1049 41.67 5.21 -18.27
C ALA A 1049 42.48 5.03 -16.98
N GLU A 1050 43.64 5.69 -16.81
CA GLU A 1050 44.41 5.66 -15.56
C GLU A 1050 43.76 6.54 -14.48
N LEU A 1051 43.00 7.56 -14.89
CA LEU A 1051 42.08 8.32 -14.02
C LEU A 1051 40.83 7.51 -13.62
N ALA A 1052 40.47 6.49 -14.41
CA ALA A 1052 39.32 5.60 -14.19
C ALA A 1052 39.68 4.18 -13.68
N ARG A 1053 40.96 3.84 -13.50
CA ARG A 1053 41.44 2.55 -12.95
C ARG A 1053 41.23 2.43 -11.44
N GLY A 1054 40.65 3.45 -10.80
CA GLY A 1054 39.68 3.23 -9.73
C GLY A 1054 38.30 2.99 -10.37
N THR A 1055 38.00 1.73 -10.62
CA THR A 1055 36.69 1.14 -10.95
C THR A 1055 35.36 1.91 -10.72
N ALA A 1056 34.70 2.44 -11.77
CA ALA A 1056 33.23 2.63 -11.86
C ALA A 1056 32.63 2.41 -13.26
N ARG A 1057 31.43 1.79 -13.37
CA ARG A 1057 30.67 1.55 -14.63
C ARG A 1057 30.26 2.88 -15.28
N GLU A 1058 30.35 2.86 -16.61
CA GLU A 1058 29.85 3.83 -17.59
C GLU A 1058 30.12 5.31 -17.28
N ALA A 1059 31.23 5.83 -17.82
CA ALA A 1059 31.47 7.27 -17.87
C ALA A 1059 30.73 7.88 -19.10
N PRO A 1060 29.89 8.92 -18.91
CA PRO A 1060 29.66 9.89 -19.97
C PRO A 1060 30.94 10.69 -20.24
N SER A 1061 30.97 11.41 -21.36
CA SER A 1061 32.15 11.98 -22.04
C SER A 1061 33.04 13.01 -21.27
N ALA A 1062 32.89 13.14 -19.94
CA ALA A 1062 33.79 13.84 -19.00
C ALA A 1062 33.66 13.25 -17.57
N ILE A 1063 34.78 13.10 -16.83
CA ILE A 1063 34.93 12.27 -15.60
C ILE A 1063 35.09 13.12 -14.33
N ASP A 1064 34.50 12.71 -13.18
CA ASP A 1064 35.21 12.76 -11.87
C ASP A 1064 34.77 11.73 -10.79
N VAL A 1065 35.59 11.60 -9.74
CA VAL A 1065 36.18 10.38 -9.15
C VAL A 1065 35.52 9.88 -7.84
N SER A 1066 34.30 10.31 -7.50
CA SER A 1066 33.57 9.80 -6.30
C SER A 1066 33.00 8.41 -6.50
N GLN A 1067 32.44 8.21 -7.69
CA GLN A 1067 31.72 7.00 -8.06
C GLN A 1067 32.68 5.80 -8.27
N VAL A 1068 33.98 6.12 -8.40
CA VAL A 1068 35.16 5.29 -8.73
C VAL A 1068 35.59 4.27 -7.64
N LEU A 1069 35.17 4.40 -6.38
CA LEU A 1069 35.63 3.48 -5.33
C LEU A 1069 34.55 2.53 -4.79
N GLU A 1070 33.31 2.98 -4.68
CA GLU A 1070 32.18 2.12 -4.27
C GLU A 1070 31.85 1.05 -5.34
N HIS A 1071 32.18 1.37 -6.58
CA HIS A 1071 31.90 0.56 -7.75
C HIS A 1071 33.01 -0.48 -8.05
N GLY A 1072 34.17 -0.37 -7.39
CA GLY A 1072 35.28 -1.32 -7.52
C GLY A 1072 35.17 -2.62 -6.83
N LEU A 1073 34.60 -2.59 -5.64
CA LEU A 1073 34.55 -3.77 -4.80
C LEU A 1073 33.41 -4.70 -5.22
N ARG A 1074 32.38 -4.19 -5.92
CA ARG A 1074 31.28 -5.01 -6.47
C ARG A 1074 31.63 -5.72 -7.79
N HIS A 1075 32.65 -5.28 -8.53
CA HIS A 1075 32.91 -5.70 -9.91
C HIS A 1075 33.96 -6.80 -10.10
N LEU A 1076 34.81 -7.04 -9.11
CA LEU A 1076 35.92 -7.99 -9.22
C LEU A 1076 35.52 -9.46 -9.03
N SER A 1077 34.33 -9.76 -8.49
CA SER A 1077 33.81 -11.15 -8.38
C SER A 1077 33.29 -11.71 -9.71
N TRP A 1078 32.99 -10.85 -10.69
CA TRP A 1078 32.25 -11.25 -11.89
C TRP A 1078 33.16 -11.62 -13.07
N LEU A 1079 34.33 -10.96 -13.18
CA LEU A 1079 35.29 -11.17 -14.29
C LEU A 1079 36.07 -12.49 -14.25
N SER A 1080 36.03 -13.26 -13.15
CA SER A 1080 36.80 -14.52 -13.05
C SER A 1080 36.05 -15.77 -13.53
N ARG A 1081 34.80 -15.66 -13.99
CA ARG A 1081 33.97 -16.83 -14.35
C ARG A 1081 34.05 -17.24 -15.82
N ASP A 1082 34.22 -16.31 -16.76
CA ASP A 1082 33.92 -16.57 -18.19
C ASP A 1082 35.09 -16.46 -19.18
N ASP A 1083 36.30 -16.07 -18.74
CA ASP A 1083 37.49 -16.06 -19.61
C ASP A 1083 38.63 -16.96 -19.06
N PRO A 1084 38.93 -18.09 -19.72
CA PRO A 1084 40.01 -18.98 -19.31
C PRO A 1084 41.39 -18.32 -19.29
N ALA A 1085 41.66 -17.34 -20.15
CA ALA A 1085 42.96 -16.66 -20.23
C ALA A 1085 43.19 -15.70 -19.05
N ILE A 1086 42.12 -15.11 -18.52
CA ILE A 1086 42.15 -14.29 -17.29
C ILE A 1086 42.28 -15.19 -16.05
N ARG A 1087 41.60 -16.34 -16.04
CA ARG A 1087 41.75 -17.36 -14.98
C ARG A 1087 43.19 -17.88 -14.87
N GLU A 1088 43.85 -18.07 -16.02
CA GLU A 1088 45.24 -18.53 -16.10
C GLU A 1088 46.23 -17.46 -15.61
N GLN A 1089 46.00 -16.17 -15.94
CA GLN A 1089 46.78 -15.04 -15.40
C GLN A 1089 46.56 -14.80 -13.89
N LEU A 1090 45.34 -15.02 -13.38
CA LEU A 1090 45.01 -14.85 -11.95
C LEU A 1090 45.52 -16.00 -11.07
N SER A 1091 45.72 -17.20 -11.63
CA SER A 1091 46.10 -18.41 -10.89
C SER A 1091 47.46 -18.35 -10.18
N GLY A 1092 48.37 -17.47 -10.63
CA GLY A 1092 49.73 -17.38 -10.07
C GLY A 1092 49.97 -16.22 -9.09
N SER A 1093 49.14 -15.18 -9.09
CA SER A 1093 49.44 -13.92 -8.36
C SER A 1093 48.30 -13.40 -7.50
N TRP A 1094 47.07 -13.89 -7.68
CA TRP A 1094 45.90 -13.44 -6.91
C TRP A 1094 45.90 -13.97 -5.47
N LEU A 1095 46.27 -15.24 -5.26
CA LEU A 1095 46.43 -15.83 -3.92
C LEU A 1095 47.47 -15.08 -3.08
N ALA A 1096 48.56 -14.61 -3.70
CA ALA A 1096 49.61 -13.85 -3.03
C ALA A 1096 49.23 -12.38 -2.71
N PHE A 1097 48.18 -11.87 -3.35
CA PHE A 1097 47.57 -10.55 -3.10
C PHE A 1097 46.51 -10.65 -2.00
N VAL A 1098 45.63 -11.66 -2.05
CA VAL A 1098 44.61 -11.96 -1.03
C VAL A 1098 45.26 -12.34 0.31
N ASP A 1099 46.33 -13.13 0.33
CA ASP A 1099 47.08 -13.46 1.56
C ASP A 1099 47.73 -12.24 2.23
N ARG A 1100 48.00 -11.17 1.46
CA ARG A 1100 48.60 -9.92 1.95
C ARG A 1100 47.57 -8.85 2.35
N TYR A 1101 46.32 -8.99 1.95
CA TYR A 1101 45.27 -7.99 2.16
C TYR A 1101 44.29 -8.47 3.25
N GLN A 1102 44.66 -8.27 4.52
CA GLN A 1102 43.79 -8.60 5.65
C GLN A 1102 43.00 -7.38 6.13
N PRO A 1103 41.69 -7.36 5.86
CA PRO A 1103 40.73 -7.12 6.93
C PRO A 1103 39.70 -8.25 7.02
N GLU A 1104 39.40 -8.67 8.25
CA GLU A 1104 38.68 -9.89 8.61
C GLU A 1104 37.22 -10.13 8.12
N PRO A 1105 36.41 -9.19 7.56
CA PRO A 1105 35.01 -9.52 7.27
C PRO A 1105 34.81 -10.47 6.07
N PHE A 1106 35.84 -10.75 5.27
CA PHE A 1106 35.73 -11.54 4.04
C PHE A 1106 36.17 -13.01 4.17
N ARG A 1107 36.41 -13.53 5.39
CA ARG A 1107 36.74 -14.96 5.59
C ARG A 1107 35.53 -15.91 5.60
N ALA A 1108 34.29 -15.40 5.62
CA ALA A 1108 33.08 -16.22 5.73
C ALA A 1108 32.28 -16.37 4.41
N LEU A 1109 32.81 -15.85 3.30
CA LEU A 1109 32.24 -15.93 1.95
C LEU A 1109 33.29 -16.53 1.02
#